data_AF-A0A536YA75-F1
#
_entry.id   AF-A0A536YA75-F1
#
_cell.length_a   1.000
_cell.length_b   1.000
_cell.length_c   1.000
_cell.angle_alpha   90.00
_cell.angle_beta   90.00
_cell.angle_gamma   90.00
#
_symmetry.space_group_name_H-M   'P 1'
#
loop_
_entity.id
_entity.type
_entity.pdbx_description
1 polymer ?
#
loop_
_entity_poly.entity_id
_entity_poly.type
_entity_poly.pdbx_seq_one_letter_code
_entity_poly.pdbx_strand_id
1 'polypeptide(L)'
;MDLGRPGAHQRALRRMERLDAFGWRVLAHGLALVKTKGGMLGARLHPHGVLGARLVDHIERADTALRDALDLARPARRHVAGLHPVVHDRAVELEGARDVRLAAEDLDQAFGAVHGRRVYAVKIGLTTQASKRTAGVTSGRMDEPTIPVRPLTDTKPEAPQPKQPVAAPKPEPVVAFKPDTAADAWLLVLAARRIEYLFANGGTDFAPVVEAYAKGLKLGWQLPQIVIVPHENMGVAMAHGYTMITGRPQAMMVHVGVGTANALNGLINASRQNVPILFTAGRTPLTESGALPAARNNYIHWAQEHFDQGGMLREFMKWDYELKHAEQVETVIDRALAIATSEPQGPVYVTLPREVLASPSSAAVNARPQQVAATPPAADPEALARAAKLLSTAQRPLLITANGGRTLDSARAIERLAHALAVPVIHYRPRYLALSTEHPMHCGWDTHALLKEADVVLVVDCDVPWIPKEGGPKPDAKVIHIGPDPLFARYPLRGFRTDLALTGAVAPTLEALWRAAQKEAPSVKAIEARRKAITDLSNATRKKARGGVEPMPNVITGKWLSACVNKLLDERTILINEYPTVLEEMVITEPGRYFGNASAGGLGWGLGAALGAKLATPDKTVICALGDGSYMFGNPTAGHYVSEAMHLPVLFVIANNARWAAVHRSTLSTYPQGHAAATKTPPFATLEPSPRFEHVIRASGGHGEAVREPKELMPALERALKVVKEEKRQALVNVCLEASYVKTS
;
A
#
# COMPACT_ATOMS: atom_id res chain seq x y z
N MET A 1 -42.10 -35.83 -23.81
CA MET A 1 -43.32 -36.37 -23.18
C MET A 1 -42.89 -37.33 -22.09
N ASP A 2 -43.68 -37.33 -21.03
CA ASP A 2 -43.48 -37.85 -19.67
C ASP A 2 -42.99 -39.32 -19.56
N LEU A 3 -42.09 -39.59 -18.61
CA LEU A 3 -41.94 -40.88 -17.92
C LEU A 3 -41.37 -40.68 -16.49
N GLY A 4 -42.25 -40.62 -15.51
CA GLY A 4 -42.33 -41.58 -14.38
C GLY A 4 -41.08 -41.86 -13.51
N ARG A 5 -41.10 -41.29 -12.29
CA ARG A 5 -40.32 -41.59 -11.05
C ARG A 5 -40.75 -42.93 -10.36
N PRO A 6 -40.32 -43.30 -9.10
CA PRO A 6 -38.99 -43.37 -8.42
C PRO A 6 -38.81 -44.59 -7.44
N GLY A 7 -37.63 -44.69 -6.79
CA GLY A 7 -37.42 -45.24 -5.41
C GLY A 7 -36.60 -46.55 -5.31
N ALA A 8 -35.82 -46.89 -4.26
CA ALA A 8 -35.39 -46.26 -3.02
C ALA A 8 -34.31 -47.14 -2.32
N HIS A 9 -33.31 -46.50 -1.68
CA HIS A 9 -32.56 -46.83 -0.44
C HIS A 9 -32.27 -48.29 0.04
N GLN A 10 -31.04 -48.57 0.55
CA GLN A 10 -30.69 -48.56 2.01
C GLN A 10 -29.28 -49.09 2.40
N ARG A 11 -28.55 -48.26 3.19
CA ARG A 11 -27.70 -48.50 4.41
C ARG A 11 -26.41 -49.36 4.30
N ALA A 12 -25.28 -49.04 4.98
CA ALA A 12 -25.13 -48.67 6.39
C ALA A 12 -24.00 -47.68 6.78
N LEU A 13 -24.24 -47.03 7.92
CA LEU A 13 -23.45 -46.08 8.73
C LEU A 13 -22.62 -46.78 9.83
N ARG A 14 -21.58 -46.09 10.34
CA ARG A 14 -21.21 -45.81 11.77
C ARG A 14 -19.79 -45.16 11.78
N ARG A 15 -19.39 -44.13 12.55
CA ARG A 15 -19.81 -43.44 13.81
C ARG A 15 -19.18 -42.01 13.79
N MET A 16 -19.90 -40.92 14.12
CA MET A 16 -19.85 -40.07 15.36
C MET A 16 -18.43 -39.60 15.77
N GLU A 17 -18.13 -38.33 16.11
CA GLU A 17 -18.90 -37.35 16.89
C GLU A 17 -18.23 -35.95 16.94
N ARG A 18 -19.07 -34.89 16.98
CA ARG A 18 -18.94 -33.54 17.59
C ARG A 18 -19.17 -32.32 16.68
N LEU A 19 -20.30 -31.68 17.00
CA LEU A 19 -20.89 -30.42 16.54
C LEU A 19 -20.43 -29.25 17.42
N ASP A 20 -20.43 -28.04 16.85
CA ASP A 20 -21.26 -26.87 17.25
C ASP A 20 -20.88 -25.68 16.34
N ALA A 21 -21.69 -25.24 15.36
CA ALA A 21 -22.96 -24.50 15.41
C ALA A 21 -22.79 -22.98 15.55
N PHE A 22 -22.88 -22.24 14.45
CA PHE A 22 -23.66 -20.99 14.33
C PHE A 22 -24.01 -20.75 12.84
N GLY A 23 -25.30 -20.87 12.53
CA GLY A 23 -25.82 -20.73 11.17
C GLY A 23 -26.22 -19.31 10.82
N TRP A 24 -26.00 -18.92 9.57
CA TRP A 24 -26.72 -17.84 8.91
C TRP A 24 -27.25 -18.34 7.56
N ARG A 25 -28.56 -18.24 7.38
CA ARG A 25 -29.26 -18.54 6.13
C ARG A 25 -29.09 -17.39 5.15
N VAL A 26 -28.74 -17.74 3.91
CA VAL A 26 -28.73 -16.87 2.73
C VAL A 26 -30.18 -16.52 2.36
N LEU A 27 -30.50 -15.23 2.32
CA LEU A 27 -31.73 -14.72 1.68
C LEU A 27 -31.41 -14.36 0.23
N ALA A 28 -31.78 -15.24 -0.70
CA ALA A 28 -31.85 -14.94 -2.12
C ALA A 28 -33.18 -14.22 -2.40
N HIS A 29 -33.14 -12.97 -2.86
CA HIS A 29 -34.30 -12.30 -3.45
C HIS A 29 -34.22 -12.39 -4.97
N GLY A 30 -35.03 -13.29 -5.55
CA GLY A 30 -35.29 -13.32 -6.98
C GLY A 30 -36.39 -12.31 -7.33
N LEU A 31 -36.07 -11.35 -8.19
CA LEU A 31 -37.04 -10.47 -8.84
C LEU A 31 -37.72 -11.23 -9.98
N ALA A 32 -39.00 -11.58 -9.82
CA ALA A 32 -39.85 -12.02 -10.92
C ALA A 32 -40.64 -10.82 -11.46
N LEU A 33 -40.27 -10.37 -12.66
CA LEU A 33 -41.01 -9.36 -13.43
C LEU A 33 -42.18 -10.04 -14.16
N VAL A 34 -43.41 -9.71 -13.80
CA VAL A 34 -44.60 -10.08 -14.59
C VAL A 34 -45.07 -8.86 -15.38
N LYS A 35 -45.15 -9.03 -16.70
CA LYS A 35 -45.55 -8.02 -17.68
C LYS A 35 -47.07 -8.08 -17.87
N THR A 36 -47.80 -7.04 -17.52
CA THR A 36 -49.19 -6.84 -17.96
C THR A 36 -49.34 -5.52 -18.69
N LYS A 37 -50.18 -5.52 -19.73
CA LYS A 37 -50.40 -4.40 -20.65
C LYS A 37 -51.11 -3.26 -19.91
N GLY A 38 -50.46 -2.09 -19.86
CA GLY A 38 -51.08 -0.81 -19.51
C GLY A 38 -50.71 -0.28 -18.13
N GLY A 39 -49.78 0.69 -18.10
CA GLY A 39 -49.77 1.81 -17.14
C GLY A 39 -49.38 1.57 -15.66
N MET A 40 -48.25 2.18 -15.27
CA MET A 40 -47.83 2.61 -13.91
C MET A 40 -47.73 1.57 -12.77
N LEU A 41 -46.49 1.33 -12.30
CA LEU A 41 -46.19 0.64 -11.04
C LEU A 41 -46.42 1.55 -9.82
N GLY A 42 -47.33 1.16 -8.93
CA GLY A 42 -47.40 1.63 -7.54
C GLY A 42 -47.51 0.42 -6.62
N ALA A 43 -46.62 0.30 -5.62
CA ALA A 43 -46.71 -0.75 -4.61
C ALA A 43 -47.37 -0.18 -3.33
N ARG A 44 -48.53 -0.73 -2.95
CA ARG A 44 -49.18 -0.53 -1.64
C ARG A 44 -48.95 -1.77 -0.78
N LEU A 45 -48.53 -1.57 0.47
CA LEU A 45 -48.49 -2.58 1.53
C LEU A 45 -49.75 -2.43 2.40
N HIS A 46 -50.49 -3.51 2.64
CA HIS A 46 -51.59 -3.57 3.60
C HIS A 46 -51.18 -4.45 4.81
N PRO A 47 -51.43 -4.03 6.07
CA PRO A 47 -51.28 -4.89 7.22
C PRO A 47 -52.67 -5.31 7.75
N HIS A 48 -52.98 -6.60 7.72
CA HIS A 48 -53.92 -7.21 8.66
C HIS A 48 -53.49 -8.66 8.91
N GLY A 49 -53.39 -9.02 10.19
CA GLY A 49 -52.95 -10.32 10.65
C GLY A 49 -54.04 -11.39 10.65
N VAL A 50 -53.61 -12.63 10.89
CA VAL A 50 -54.48 -13.73 11.35
C VAL A 50 -53.69 -14.58 12.35
N LEU A 51 -54.21 -14.65 13.57
CA LEU A 51 -53.91 -15.65 14.60
C LEU A 51 -54.86 -16.84 14.43
N GLY A 52 -54.35 -18.05 14.76
CA GLY A 52 -55.16 -19.20 15.13
C GLY A 52 -54.46 -20.52 14.82
N ALA A 53 -54.43 -21.56 15.64
CA ALA A 53 -54.84 -21.84 17.02
C ALA A 53 -54.46 -23.32 17.29
N ARG A 54 -54.56 -23.75 18.57
CA ARG A 54 -54.43 -25.11 19.17
C ARG A 54 -53.01 -25.43 19.65
N LEU A 55 -52.73 -25.85 20.90
CA LEU A 55 -53.48 -26.58 21.93
C LEU A 55 -52.66 -26.43 23.26
N VAL A 56 -53.14 -25.79 24.34
CA VAL A 56 -53.79 -26.35 25.56
C VAL A 56 -53.02 -27.48 26.30
N ASP A 57 -52.65 -27.13 27.55
CA ASP A 57 -52.46 -27.89 28.80
C ASP A 57 -51.20 -28.72 29.18
N HIS A 58 -50.54 -28.16 30.21
CA HIS A 58 -49.89 -28.71 31.42
C HIS A 58 -49.59 -30.22 31.53
N ILE A 59 -48.31 -30.55 31.76
CA ILE A 59 -47.87 -31.47 32.83
C ILE A 59 -46.63 -30.88 33.52
N GLU A 60 -46.78 -30.63 34.82
CA GLU A 60 -45.71 -30.43 35.80
C GLU A 60 -44.88 -31.73 35.96
N ARG A 61 -43.55 -31.61 35.99
CA ARG A 61 -42.61 -32.18 37.01
C ARG A 61 -41.20 -32.32 36.44
N ALA A 62 -40.24 -31.86 37.26
CA ALA A 62 -38.78 -31.96 37.12
C ALA A 62 -38.19 -31.17 35.93
N ASP A 63 -37.21 -30.28 36.08
CA ASP A 63 -36.05 -30.41 36.95
C ASP A 63 -35.48 -29.02 37.31
N THR A 64 -34.88 -28.97 38.49
CA THR A 64 -34.46 -27.78 39.26
C THR A 64 -33.11 -27.23 38.77
N ALA A 65 -32.78 -27.44 37.50
CA ALA A 65 -31.49 -27.08 36.91
C ALA A 65 -31.60 -26.02 35.79
N LEU A 66 -32.80 -25.51 35.50
CA LEU A 66 -33.02 -24.49 34.47
C LEU A 66 -33.38 -23.10 35.03
N ARG A 67 -33.45 -22.94 36.36
CA ARG A 67 -33.71 -21.64 37.01
C ARG A 67 -32.45 -20.87 37.40
N ASP A 68 -31.29 -21.53 37.45
CA ASP A 68 -30.02 -20.87 37.80
C ASP A 68 -29.21 -20.41 36.57
N ALA A 69 -29.66 -20.75 35.35
CA ALA A 69 -28.95 -20.43 34.11
C ALA A 69 -29.46 -19.16 33.38
N LEU A 70 -30.42 -18.42 33.94
CA LEU A 70 -31.02 -17.25 33.28
C LEU A 70 -31.07 -15.98 34.16
N ASP A 71 -30.19 -15.87 35.16
CA ASP A 71 -30.10 -14.68 36.02
C ASP A 71 -28.93 -13.74 35.65
N LEU A 72 -28.91 -13.27 34.39
CA LEU A 72 -28.07 -12.15 33.95
C LEU A 72 -28.83 -11.25 32.97
N ALA A 73 -29.83 -10.51 33.47
CA ALA A 73 -30.22 -9.21 32.92
C ALA A 73 -31.19 -8.49 33.87
N ARG A 74 -30.67 -7.71 34.83
CA ARG A 74 -31.41 -6.59 35.41
C ARG A 74 -30.78 -5.27 34.95
N PRO A 75 -31.55 -4.40 34.29
CA PRO A 75 -31.40 -2.96 34.43
C PRO A 75 -32.32 -2.51 35.57
N ALA A 76 -31.74 -1.96 36.63
CA ALA A 76 -32.49 -1.27 37.67
C ALA A 76 -33.07 0.05 37.10
N ARG A 77 -34.39 0.21 37.21
CA ARG A 77 -35.12 1.47 37.03
C ARG A 77 -34.75 2.47 38.13
N ARG A 78 -34.67 3.76 37.76
CA ARG A 78 -35.04 5.01 38.49
C ARG A 78 -34.09 6.13 38.00
N HIS A 79 -34.45 7.31 37.51
CA HIS A 79 -35.65 8.16 37.45
C HIS A 79 -35.57 8.98 36.14
N VAL A 80 -36.69 9.38 35.54
CA VAL A 80 -37.05 10.78 35.18
C VAL A 80 -38.48 10.75 34.62
N ALA A 81 -39.27 11.73 35.07
CA ALA A 81 -40.70 11.86 34.91
C ALA A 81 -41.13 12.37 33.53
N GLY A 82 -42.39 12.05 33.18
CA GLY A 82 -43.26 12.92 32.39
C GLY A 82 -43.10 12.83 30.88
N LEU A 83 -43.99 12.08 30.23
CA LEU A 83 -44.89 12.54 29.15
C LEU A 83 -45.61 11.31 28.55
N HIS A 84 -46.94 11.29 28.66
CA HIS A 84 -47.81 10.31 28.01
C HIS A 84 -47.93 10.66 26.51
N PRO A 85 -47.93 9.68 25.58
CA PRO A 85 -48.39 9.91 24.22
C PRO A 85 -49.92 9.73 24.14
N VAL A 86 -50.61 10.78 23.69
CA VAL A 86 -51.99 10.71 23.18
C VAL A 86 -51.92 10.49 21.67
N VAL A 87 -52.62 9.46 21.21
CA VAL A 87 -52.84 9.12 19.81
C VAL A 87 -53.84 10.08 19.19
N HIS A 88 -53.58 10.56 17.97
CA HIS A 88 -54.66 11.00 17.07
C HIS A 88 -54.38 10.61 15.62
N ASP A 89 -55.27 9.77 15.09
CA ASP A 89 -55.50 9.51 13.67
C ASP A 89 -55.91 10.79 12.94
N ARG A 90 -55.35 11.01 11.75
CA ARG A 90 -56.10 11.32 10.51
C ARG A 90 -55.17 11.49 9.31
N ALA A 91 -55.56 10.84 8.22
CA ALA A 91 -54.96 10.92 6.90
C ALA A 91 -55.13 12.32 6.27
N VAL A 92 -54.16 12.71 5.45
CA VAL A 92 -54.31 13.74 4.42
C VAL A 92 -53.62 13.23 3.16
N GLU A 93 -54.39 13.03 2.09
CA GLU A 93 -53.89 12.79 0.73
C GLU A 93 -53.35 14.10 0.14
N LEU A 94 -52.26 14.01 -0.63
CA LEU A 94 -51.66 15.14 -1.35
C LEU A 94 -52.05 15.05 -2.83
N GLU A 95 -52.92 15.95 -3.28
CA GLU A 95 -53.03 16.35 -4.69
C GLU A 95 -51.98 17.42 -5.02
N GLY A 96 -51.43 17.32 -6.23
CA GLY A 96 -50.18 17.97 -6.62
C GLY A 96 -50.21 19.49 -6.74
N ALA A 97 -49.06 20.10 -6.49
CA ALA A 97 -48.66 21.37 -7.07
C ALA A 97 -47.13 21.42 -7.20
N ARG A 98 -46.71 22.15 -8.21
CA ARG A 98 -45.38 22.27 -8.82
C ARG A 98 -44.39 22.99 -7.90
N ASP A 99 -43.10 22.68 -8.09
CA ASP A 99 -41.91 23.45 -7.72
C ASP A 99 -41.89 24.17 -6.36
N VAL A 100 -41.11 23.61 -5.42
CA VAL A 100 -40.51 24.42 -4.34
C VAL A 100 -39.06 24.00 -4.13
N ARG A 101 -38.15 24.90 -4.49
CA ARG A 101 -36.79 25.00 -3.93
C ARG A 101 -36.92 25.42 -2.47
N LEU A 102 -36.25 24.74 -1.55
CA LEU A 102 -35.95 25.30 -0.24
C LEU A 102 -34.47 25.12 0.09
N ALA A 103 -33.89 26.26 0.43
CA ALA A 103 -32.53 26.49 0.85
C ALA A 103 -32.26 25.85 2.23
N ALA A 104 -31.00 25.49 2.44
CA ALA A 104 -30.50 25.10 3.76
C ALA A 104 -30.47 26.33 4.67
N GLU A 105 -31.19 26.27 5.78
CA GLU A 105 -30.99 27.14 6.94
C GLU A 105 -30.44 26.29 8.09
N ASP A 106 -29.29 26.75 8.60
CA ASP A 106 -28.72 26.62 9.94
C ASP A 106 -28.82 25.29 10.71
N LEU A 107 -27.69 24.56 10.71
CA LEU A 107 -27.36 23.52 11.68
C LEU A 107 -26.16 23.99 12.53
N ASP A 108 -26.36 25.08 13.27
CA ASP A 108 -25.40 25.59 14.28
C ASP A 108 -26.09 25.86 15.63
N GLN A 109 -27.09 25.03 15.96
CA GLN A 109 -27.81 25.05 17.23
C GLN A 109 -27.87 23.69 17.90
N ALA A 110 -26.70 23.09 18.13
CA ALA A 110 -26.50 22.12 19.19
C ALA A 110 -25.02 22.11 19.55
N PHE A 111 -24.58 23.07 20.36
CA PHE A 111 -23.52 22.97 21.39
C PHE A 111 -23.08 24.38 21.78
N GLY A 112 -23.86 25.03 22.65
CA GLY A 112 -23.59 26.39 23.09
C GLY A 112 -24.28 26.72 24.42
N ALA A 113 -23.93 26.01 25.49
CA ALA A 113 -24.27 26.42 26.84
C ALA A 113 -23.16 26.04 27.83
N VAL A 114 -22.01 26.73 27.79
CA VAL A 114 -21.29 27.25 28.98
C VAL A 114 -20.41 28.44 28.55
N HIS A 115 -20.94 29.64 28.84
CA HIS A 115 -20.29 30.92 29.16
C HIS A 115 -19.16 31.51 28.29
N GLY A 116 -19.33 32.79 27.93
CA GLY A 116 -18.24 33.76 27.86
C GLY A 116 -18.11 34.59 26.57
N ARG A 117 -18.96 35.60 26.41
CA ARG A 117 -18.91 36.61 25.34
C ARG A 117 -17.58 37.40 25.31
N ARG A 118 -17.02 37.61 24.11
CA ARG A 118 -16.87 38.93 23.41
C ARG A 118 -15.92 38.79 22.20
N VAL A 119 -16.48 38.91 20.99
CA VAL A 119 -15.72 39.26 19.78
C VAL A 119 -16.27 40.60 19.29
N TYR A 120 -15.39 41.59 19.16
CA TYR A 120 -15.68 42.86 18.50
C TYR A 120 -15.54 42.69 16.99
N ALA A 121 -16.55 43.12 16.24
CA ALA A 121 -16.51 43.26 14.80
C ALA A 121 -15.68 44.49 14.40
N VAL A 122 -14.75 44.31 13.46
CA VAL A 122 -14.09 45.41 12.74
C VAL A 122 -14.64 45.45 11.32
N LYS A 123 -15.27 46.57 10.96
CA LYS A 123 -15.68 46.94 9.61
C LYS A 123 -14.68 47.96 9.07
N ILE A 124 -14.14 47.69 7.88
CA ILE A 124 -13.16 48.53 7.18
C ILE A 124 -13.87 49.74 6.57
N GLY A 125 -13.25 50.92 6.68
CA GLY A 125 -13.61 52.14 5.96
C GLY A 125 -12.44 53.14 5.92
N LEU A 126 -11.90 53.37 4.73
CA LEU A 126 -10.88 54.37 4.40
C LEU A 126 -11.40 55.80 4.60
N THR A 127 -10.58 56.73 5.12
CA THR A 127 -10.13 57.98 4.44
C THR A 127 -9.35 58.95 5.36
N THR A 128 -8.21 59.42 4.82
CA THR A 128 -7.51 60.71 4.96
C THR A 128 -7.79 61.67 6.13
N GLN A 129 -6.77 62.03 6.91
CA GLN A 129 -6.10 63.37 6.92
C GLN A 129 -5.20 63.56 8.15
N ALA A 130 -4.14 64.34 7.94
CA ALA A 130 -3.12 64.70 8.91
C ALA A 130 -3.63 65.67 10.00
N SER A 131 -3.11 65.58 11.23
CA SER A 131 -2.53 66.73 11.92
C SER A 131 -1.71 66.33 13.15
N LYS A 132 -0.65 67.11 13.38
CA LYS A 132 0.22 67.11 14.56
C LYS A 132 -0.55 67.54 15.80
N ARG A 133 -0.26 66.96 16.98
CA ARG A 133 0.12 67.72 18.19
C ARG A 133 0.56 66.82 19.35
N THR A 134 1.54 67.37 20.05
CA THR A 134 2.36 66.92 21.17
C THR A 134 1.67 67.05 22.54
N ALA A 135 2.35 66.48 23.56
CA ALA A 135 2.15 66.49 25.02
C ALA A 135 1.30 65.31 25.54
N GLY A 136 1.74 64.43 26.43
CA GLY A 136 2.86 64.47 27.37
C GLY A 136 2.31 64.45 28.80
N VAL A 137 2.02 63.27 29.37
CA VAL A 137 1.92 63.05 30.82
C VAL A 137 2.33 61.61 31.15
N THR A 138 3.31 61.49 32.04
CA THR A 138 3.85 60.30 32.69
C THR A 138 3.02 59.87 33.89
N SER A 139 2.80 58.56 34.09
CA SER A 139 2.97 57.86 35.40
C SER A 139 2.51 56.40 35.34
N GLY A 140 3.23 55.52 36.03
CA GLY A 140 2.70 54.26 36.57
C GLY A 140 3.11 52.96 35.84
N ARG A 141 4.27 52.42 36.19
CA ARG A 141 4.67 51.01 35.91
C ARG A 141 3.77 50.04 36.70
N MET A 142 3.29 49.00 36.01
CA MET A 142 3.19 47.64 36.57
C MET A 142 3.73 46.66 35.52
N ASP A 143 4.65 45.81 35.95
CA ASP A 143 5.42 44.89 35.13
C ASP A 143 4.60 43.66 34.71
N GLU A 144 4.52 43.40 33.40
CA GLU A 144 4.18 42.11 32.82
C GLU A 144 5.38 41.59 32.00
N PRO A 145 5.73 40.29 32.07
CA PRO A 145 6.92 39.76 31.43
C PRO A 145 6.72 39.69 29.91
N THR A 146 7.43 40.54 29.18
CA THR A 146 7.56 40.49 27.72
C THR A 146 8.60 39.45 27.35
N ILE A 147 8.19 38.42 26.61
CA ILE A 147 9.11 37.54 25.87
C ILE A 147 9.71 38.38 24.73
N PRO A 148 11.04 38.50 24.61
CA PRO A 148 11.63 39.26 23.52
C PRO A 148 11.51 38.46 22.21
N VAL A 149 10.71 38.95 21.27
CA VAL A 149 10.82 38.58 19.85
C VAL A 149 12.08 39.25 19.32
N ARG A 150 13.14 38.46 19.08
CA ARG A 150 14.36 38.93 18.41
C ARG A 150 14.07 39.24 16.94
N PRO A 151 14.60 40.33 16.37
CA PRO A 151 14.63 40.51 14.92
C PRO A 151 15.47 39.40 14.28
N LEU A 152 14.99 38.84 13.17
CA LEU A 152 15.76 37.96 12.30
C LEU A 152 16.93 38.77 11.72
N THR A 153 18.12 38.62 12.31
CA THR A 153 19.37 39.09 11.73
C THR A 153 19.81 38.11 10.65
N ASP A 154 20.16 38.62 9.47
CA ASP A 154 20.79 37.92 8.35
C ASP A 154 22.17 37.35 8.73
N THR A 155 22.18 36.23 9.45
CA THR A 155 23.37 35.40 9.60
C THR A 155 23.15 34.08 8.89
N LYS A 156 23.88 33.88 7.78
CA LYS A 156 24.01 32.60 7.08
C LYS A 156 24.22 31.47 8.09
N PRO A 157 23.43 30.38 8.07
CA PRO A 157 23.75 29.19 8.84
C PRO A 157 25.03 28.56 8.28
N GLU A 158 26.02 28.33 9.13
CA GLU A 158 27.16 27.47 8.79
C GLU A 158 26.63 26.04 8.55
N ALA A 159 26.99 25.47 7.41
CA ALA A 159 26.57 24.12 7.04
C ALA A 159 27.15 23.10 8.05
N PRO A 160 26.35 22.14 8.56
CA PRO A 160 26.88 21.06 9.39
C PRO A 160 27.87 20.23 8.55
N GLN A 161 29.09 20.07 9.05
CA GLN A 161 30.09 19.25 8.38
C GLN A 161 29.60 17.80 8.25
N PRO A 162 29.82 17.14 7.10
CA PRO A 162 29.42 15.77 6.90
C PRO A 162 30.18 14.85 7.87
N LYS A 163 29.46 14.22 8.79
CA LYS A 163 30.03 13.13 9.61
C LYS A 163 30.40 11.99 8.66
N GLN A 164 31.68 11.61 8.68
CA GLN A 164 32.18 10.46 7.92
C GLN A 164 31.39 9.19 8.26
N PRO A 165 31.20 8.27 7.29
CA PRO A 165 30.59 6.98 7.57
C PRO A 165 31.44 6.24 8.60
N VAL A 166 30.89 6.02 9.79
CA VAL A 166 31.53 5.16 10.79
C VAL A 166 31.47 3.74 10.23
N ALA A 167 32.64 3.16 9.94
CA ALA A 167 32.74 1.77 9.52
C ALA A 167 32.04 0.87 10.55
N ALA A 168 31.22 -0.07 10.07
CA ALA A 168 30.51 -1.00 10.94
C ALA A 168 31.51 -1.72 11.87
N PRO A 169 31.33 -1.66 13.19
CA PRO A 169 32.21 -2.36 14.11
C PRO A 169 32.17 -3.87 13.83
N LYS A 170 33.34 -4.52 13.87
CA LYS A 170 33.43 -5.98 13.78
C LYS A 170 32.64 -6.59 14.96
N PRO A 171 31.89 -7.69 14.77
CA PRO A 171 31.09 -8.29 15.82
C PRO A 171 32.02 -8.90 16.88
N GLU A 172 32.10 -8.27 18.04
CA GLU A 172 32.67 -8.87 19.24
C GLU A 172 31.69 -9.90 19.86
N PRO A 173 32.18 -10.88 20.66
CA PRO A 173 31.34 -11.89 21.27
C PRO A 173 30.34 -11.29 22.27
N VAL A 174 29.13 -11.84 22.25
CA VAL A 174 27.89 -11.33 22.82
C VAL A 174 27.87 -11.44 24.34
N VAL A 175 27.74 -10.31 25.05
CA VAL A 175 27.18 -10.32 26.40
C VAL A 175 25.66 -10.51 26.24
N ALA A 176 25.12 -11.59 26.81
CA ALA A 176 23.68 -11.79 26.91
C ALA A 176 23.07 -10.56 27.60
N PHE A 177 22.34 -9.74 26.85
CA PHE A 177 21.72 -8.54 27.41
C PHE A 177 20.50 -8.96 28.23
N LYS A 178 20.46 -8.58 29.51
CA LYS A 178 19.31 -8.83 30.39
C LYS A 178 18.41 -7.60 30.38
N PRO A 179 17.27 -7.64 29.67
CA PRO A 179 16.28 -6.56 29.73
C PRO A 179 15.63 -6.55 31.12
N ASP A 180 15.15 -5.38 31.58
CA ASP A 180 14.34 -5.31 32.81
C ASP A 180 12.84 -5.35 32.49
N THR A 181 12.45 -5.03 31.25
CA THR A 181 11.06 -5.03 30.78
C THR A 181 10.90 -5.74 29.43
N ALA A 182 9.67 -6.07 29.05
CA ALA A 182 9.42 -6.60 27.71
C ALA A 182 9.69 -5.57 26.59
N ALA A 183 9.48 -4.28 26.85
CA ALA A 183 9.83 -3.21 25.90
C ALA A 183 11.34 -3.12 25.65
N ASP A 184 12.16 -3.26 26.69
CA ASP A 184 13.62 -3.38 26.56
C ASP A 184 13.96 -4.56 25.64
N ALA A 185 13.40 -5.75 25.95
CA ALA A 185 13.64 -6.97 25.19
C ALA A 185 13.25 -6.79 23.71
N TRP A 186 12.12 -6.15 23.43
CA TRP A 186 11.61 -5.96 22.08
C TRP A 186 12.56 -5.11 21.24
N LEU A 187 12.99 -3.95 21.74
CA LEU A 187 13.94 -3.08 21.03
C LEU A 187 15.29 -3.77 20.77
N LEU A 188 15.79 -4.54 21.75
CA LEU A 188 17.03 -5.29 21.63
C LEU A 188 16.92 -6.43 20.62
N VAL A 189 15.79 -7.15 20.59
CA VAL A 189 15.54 -8.18 19.58
C VAL A 189 15.50 -7.54 18.19
N LEU A 190 14.81 -6.41 18.00
CA LEU A 190 14.79 -5.71 16.71
C LEU A 190 16.21 -5.39 16.22
N ALA A 191 17.06 -4.80 17.09
CA ALA A 191 18.45 -4.51 16.76
C ALA A 191 19.24 -5.78 16.42
N ALA A 192 19.13 -6.83 17.24
CA ALA A 192 19.81 -8.10 17.03
C ALA A 192 19.37 -8.81 15.73
N ARG A 193 18.16 -8.55 15.24
CA ARG A 193 17.63 -9.06 13.97
C ARG A 193 17.84 -8.11 12.79
N ARG A 194 18.71 -7.12 12.94
CA ARG A 194 19.09 -6.15 11.89
C ARG A 194 17.91 -5.35 11.34
N ILE A 195 16.92 -5.08 12.19
CA ILE A 195 15.96 -4.01 11.95
C ILE A 195 16.71 -2.71 12.23
N GLU A 196 17.07 -2.00 11.16
CA GLU A 196 17.84 -0.75 11.25
C GLU A 196 16.94 0.43 11.56
N TYR A 197 15.72 0.40 11.04
CA TYR A 197 14.74 1.47 11.19
C TYR A 197 13.45 0.94 11.82
N LEU A 198 13.03 1.61 12.88
CA LEU A 198 11.69 1.48 13.45
C LEU A 198 10.88 2.70 13.01
N PHE A 199 10.01 2.50 12.03
CA PHE A 199 9.04 3.53 11.63
C PHE A 199 7.96 3.61 12.71
N ALA A 200 7.62 4.82 13.17
CA ALA A 200 6.78 5.00 14.34
C ALA A 200 5.73 6.10 14.15
N ASN A 201 4.46 5.74 14.31
CA ASN A 201 3.36 6.70 14.52
C ASN A 201 2.79 6.46 15.92
N GLY A 202 3.17 7.34 16.86
CA GLY A 202 3.02 7.12 18.29
C GLY A 202 1.61 7.33 18.85
N GLY A 203 1.27 6.55 19.87
CA GLY A 203 0.05 6.66 20.69
C GLY A 203 0.33 6.48 22.18
N THR A 204 -0.73 6.38 23.00
CA THR A 204 -0.59 6.26 24.47
C THR A 204 0.00 4.92 24.93
N ASP A 205 -0.09 3.90 24.09
CA ASP A 205 0.51 2.57 24.22
C ASP A 205 2.05 2.57 24.09
N PHE A 206 2.65 3.62 23.50
CA PHE A 206 4.09 3.72 23.31
C PHE A 206 4.85 4.00 24.60
N ALA A 207 4.19 4.38 25.70
CA ALA A 207 4.86 4.79 26.93
C ALA A 207 5.97 3.83 27.40
N PRO A 208 5.78 2.49 27.42
CA PRO A 208 6.86 1.56 27.79
C PRO A 208 8.01 1.54 26.78
N VAL A 209 7.71 1.68 25.48
CA VAL A 209 8.72 1.72 24.40
C VAL A 209 9.54 3.01 24.48
N VAL A 210 8.91 4.14 24.77
CA VAL A 210 9.57 5.44 24.94
C VAL A 210 10.55 5.39 26.12
N GLU A 211 10.11 4.86 27.26
CA GLU A 211 10.98 4.69 28.43
C GLU A 211 12.15 3.73 28.13
N ALA A 212 11.87 2.58 27.51
CA ALA A 212 12.90 1.61 27.13
C ALA A 212 13.94 2.19 26.16
N TYR A 213 13.49 2.98 25.18
CA TYR A 213 14.39 3.64 24.23
C TYR A 213 15.25 4.71 24.92
N ALA A 214 14.66 5.56 25.78
CA ALA A 214 15.38 6.57 26.54
C ALA A 214 16.42 5.96 27.49
N LYS A 215 16.03 4.90 28.20
CA LYS A 215 16.93 4.07 29.01
C LYS A 215 18.06 3.51 28.17
N GLY A 216 17.76 2.94 27.00
CA GLY A 216 18.77 2.38 26.11
C GLY A 216 19.76 3.41 25.58
N LEU A 217 19.31 4.62 25.24
CA LEU A 217 20.21 5.73 24.89
C LEU A 217 21.13 6.10 26.05
N LYS A 218 20.60 6.21 27.27
CA LYS A 218 21.38 6.54 28.47
C LYS A 218 22.43 5.46 28.80
N LEU A 219 22.10 4.21 28.55
CA LEU A 219 22.96 3.05 28.83
C LEU A 219 23.81 2.60 27.63
N GLY A 220 23.72 3.29 26.49
CA GLY A 220 24.53 3.01 25.30
C GLY A 220 24.16 1.74 24.54
N TRP A 221 22.88 1.36 24.52
CA TRP A 221 22.41 0.19 23.78
C TRP A 221 22.48 0.42 22.28
N GLN A 222 22.73 -0.65 21.52
CA GLN A 222 22.50 -0.64 20.09
C GLN A 222 20.99 -0.76 19.84
N LEU A 223 20.39 0.29 19.28
CA LEU A 223 18.96 0.39 19.03
C LEU A 223 18.69 0.64 17.54
N PRO A 224 17.52 0.24 17.01
CA PRO A 224 17.06 0.72 15.72
C PRO A 224 16.92 2.25 15.74
N GLN A 225 17.20 2.89 14.61
CA GLN A 225 16.93 4.31 14.45
C GLN A 225 15.41 4.52 14.33
N ILE A 226 14.84 5.35 15.20
CA ILE A 226 13.43 5.72 15.11
C ILE A 226 13.23 6.69 13.95
N VAL A 227 12.24 6.41 13.10
CA VAL A 227 11.73 7.34 12.09
C VAL A 227 10.30 7.71 12.47
N ILE A 228 10.11 8.92 12.98
CA ILE A 228 8.79 9.43 13.33
C ILE A 228 8.04 9.74 12.03
N VAL A 229 6.90 9.09 11.82
CA VAL A 229 6.08 9.24 10.62
C VAL A 229 4.71 9.81 10.99
N PRO A 230 4.37 11.04 10.58
CA PRO A 230 3.08 11.66 10.91
C PRO A 230 1.85 11.04 10.25
N HIS A 231 2.03 9.97 9.45
CA HIS A 231 0.94 9.18 8.88
C HIS A 231 1.38 7.71 8.70
N GLU A 232 0.53 6.76 9.08
CA GLU A 232 0.87 5.33 9.16
C GLU A 232 1.13 4.69 7.80
N ASN A 233 0.28 4.96 6.80
CA ASN A 233 0.49 4.52 5.42
C ASN A 233 1.87 4.93 4.88
N MET A 234 2.35 6.13 5.22
CA MET A 234 3.66 6.62 4.78
C MET A 234 4.80 5.78 5.40
N GLY A 235 4.72 5.44 6.68
CA GLY A 235 5.69 4.55 7.34
C GLY A 235 5.74 3.16 6.73
N VAL A 236 4.58 2.57 6.41
CA VAL A 236 4.52 1.29 5.69
C VAL A 236 5.14 1.40 4.30
N ALA A 237 4.86 2.48 3.58
CA ALA A 237 5.47 2.74 2.27
C ALA A 237 7.00 2.93 2.35
N MET A 238 7.53 3.57 3.39
CA MET A 238 8.98 3.66 3.62
C MET A 238 9.60 2.29 3.91
N ALA A 239 9.01 1.50 4.81
CA ALA A 239 9.47 0.13 5.08
C ALA A 239 9.45 -0.73 3.82
N HIS A 240 8.41 -0.58 3.00
CA HIS A 240 8.28 -1.21 1.70
C HIS A 240 9.44 -0.79 0.77
N GLY A 241 9.65 0.52 0.58
CA GLY A 241 10.72 1.09 -0.23
C GLY A 241 12.10 0.58 0.15
N TYR A 242 12.40 0.61 1.45
CA TYR A 242 13.67 0.11 1.99
C TYR A 242 13.87 -1.39 1.69
N THR A 243 12.82 -2.18 1.86
CA THR A 243 12.86 -3.63 1.64
C THR A 243 13.05 -3.98 0.17
N MET A 244 12.44 -3.25 -0.75
CA MET A 244 12.65 -3.49 -2.20
C MET A 244 14.11 -3.29 -2.63
N ILE A 245 14.83 -2.38 -1.98
CA ILE A 245 16.24 -2.11 -2.30
C ILE A 245 17.16 -3.13 -1.64
N THR A 246 16.91 -3.46 -0.36
CA THR A 246 17.85 -4.23 0.46
C THR A 246 17.52 -5.72 0.56
N GLY A 247 16.28 -6.11 0.25
CA GLY A 247 15.72 -7.42 0.56
C GLY A 247 15.49 -7.68 2.05
N ARG A 248 15.68 -6.68 2.93
CA ARG A 248 15.60 -6.84 4.39
C ARG A 248 14.35 -6.16 4.95
N PRO A 249 13.49 -6.87 5.71
CA PRO A 249 12.31 -6.27 6.30
C PRO A 249 12.70 -5.21 7.33
N GLN A 250 11.87 -4.17 7.46
CA GLN A 250 11.94 -3.20 8.55
C GLN A 250 10.70 -3.32 9.44
N ALA A 251 10.76 -2.70 10.63
CA ALA A 251 9.64 -2.69 11.56
C ALA A 251 8.86 -1.36 11.46
N MET A 252 7.54 -1.48 11.58
CA MET A 252 6.64 -0.34 11.75
C MET A 252 5.85 -0.57 13.03
N MET A 253 5.78 0.43 13.90
CA MET A 253 4.87 0.45 15.04
C MET A 253 3.87 1.60 14.87
N VAL A 254 2.59 1.27 15.00
CA VAL A 254 1.50 2.24 15.03
C VAL A 254 0.78 2.18 16.38
N HIS A 255 -0.03 3.20 16.65
CA HIS A 255 -1.05 3.11 17.69
C HIS A 255 -2.04 1.95 17.42
N VAL A 256 -2.95 1.70 18.36
CA VAL A 256 -4.02 0.71 18.28
C VAL A 256 -4.95 0.93 17.06
N GLY A 257 -5.86 -0.02 16.82
CA GLY A 257 -7.12 0.14 16.06
C GLY A 257 -7.09 1.04 14.81
N VAL A 258 -7.33 2.35 14.99
CA VAL A 258 -7.41 3.34 13.90
C VAL A 258 -6.07 3.52 13.19
N GLY A 259 -4.95 3.57 13.92
CA GLY A 259 -3.63 3.66 13.28
C GLY A 259 -3.31 2.41 12.47
N THR A 260 -3.73 1.25 12.98
CA THR A 260 -3.71 -0.01 12.23
C THR A 260 -4.54 0.06 10.95
N ALA A 261 -5.75 0.65 10.99
CA ALA A 261 -6.59 0.82 9.82
C ALA A 261 -5.98 1.78 8.77
N ASN A 262 -5.36 2.88 9.21
CA ASN A 262 -4.66 3.82 8.32
C ASN A 262 -3.49 3.18 7.55
N ALA A 263 -2.87 2.15 8.12
CA ALA A 263 -1.75 1.43 7.51
C ALA A 263 -2.18 0.39 6.46
N LEU A 264 -3.45 -0.04 6.47
CA LEU A 264 -3.92 -1.21 5.73
C LEU A 264 -3.69 -1.12 4.21
N ASN A 265 -3.88 0.07 3.61
CA ASN A 265 -3.63 0.27 2.18
C ASN A 265 -2.19 -0.09 1.78
N GLY A 266 -1.19 0.41 2.53
CA GLY A 266 0.21 0.09 2.30
C GLY A 266 0.54 -1.39 2.53
N LEU A 267 -0.13 -2.03 3.50
CA LEU A 267 0.03 -3.45 3.81
C LEU A 267 -0.55 -4.35 2.71
N ILE A 268 -1.67 -3.96 2.09
CA ILE A 268 -2.24 -4.64 0.91
C ILE A 268 -1.24 -4.59 -0.25
N ASN A 269 -0.63 -3.42 -0.50
CA ASN A 269 0.43 -3.29 -1.51
C ASN A 269 1.63 -4.20 -1.21
N ALA A 270 2.13 -4.20 0.03
CA ALA A 270 3.24 -5.06 0.44
C ALA A 270 2.91 -6.56 0.28
N SER A 271 1.69 -6.97 0.65
CA SER A 271 1.22 -8.34 0.50
C SER A 271 1.23 -8.80 -0.95
N ARG A 272 0.66 -8.00 -1.86
CA ARG A 272 0.55 -8.35 -3.29
C ARG A 272 1.88 -8.25 -4.05
N GLN A 273 2.89 -7.57 -3.50
CA GLN A 273 4.25 -7.53 -4.05
C GLN A 273 5.24 -8.46 -3.36
N ASN A 274 4.79 -9.32 -2.43
CA ASN A 274 5.65 -10.20 -1.64
C ASN A 274 6.74 -9.42 -0.86
N VAL A 275 6.37 -8.31 -0.22
CA VAL A 275 7.31 -7.48 0.55
C VAL A 275 7.16 -7.78 2.04
N PRO A 276 8.21 -8.29 2.71
CA PRO A 276 8.16 -8.58 4.14
C PRO A 276 8.27 -7.30 4.97
N ILE A 277 7.34 -7.13 5.91
CA ILE A 277 7.33 -6.03 6.88
C ILE A 277 6.92 -6.62 8.23
N LEU A 278 7.67 -6.29 9.29
CA LEU A 278 7.23 -6.55 10.66
C LEU A 278 6.31 -5.41 11.08
N PHE A 279 5.01 -5.57 10.85
CA PHE A 279 4.03 -4.57 11.23
C PHE A 279 3.57 -4.84 12.66
N THR A 280 3.67 -3.83 13.52
CA THR A 280 3.31 -3.93 14.93
C THR A 280 2.37 -2.82 15.31
N ALA A 281 1.52 -3.06 16.30
CA ALA A 281 0.62 -2.05 16.82
C ALA A 281 0.48 -2.18 18.33
N GLY A 282 0.15 -1.09 18.99
CA GLY A 282 -0.34 -1.16 20.36
C GLY A 282 -1.53 -2.08 20.54
N ARG A 283 -1.74 -2.48 21.79
CA ARG A 283 -3.02 -2.99 22.30
C ARG A 283 -3.38 -2.27 23.60
N THR A 284 -4.67 -1.98 23.75
CA THR A 284 -5.25 -1.43 24.98
C THR A 284 -4.96 -2.33 26.19
N PRO A 285 -4.73 -1.76 27.38
CA PRO A 285 -4.54 -2.55 28.61
C PRO A 285 -5.75 -3.45 28.91
N LEU A 286 -5.47 -4.66 29.40
CA LEU A 286 -6.46 -5.66 29.80
C LEU A 286 -7.11 -5.29 31.13
N THR A 287 -6.37 -4.66 32.05
CA THR A 287 -6.86 -4.39 33.42
C THR A 287 -7.27 -2.93 33.61
N GLU A 288 -8.41 -2.71 34.29
CA GLU A 288 -8.92 -1.36 34.60
C GLU A 288 -8.26 -0.74 35.86
N SER A 289 -7.54 -1.54 36.64
CA SER A 289 -6.87 -1.14 37.88
C SER A 289 -5.49 -1.80 37.97
N GLY A 290 -4.61 -1.30 38.84
CA GLY A 290 -3.17 -1.60 38.87
C GLY A 290 -2.74 -3.03 39.23
N ALA A 291 -3.51 -4.05 38.87
CA ALA A 291 -3.11 -5.46 38.94
C ALA A 291 -1.89 -5.76 38.06
N LEU A 292 -1.74 -5.02 36.94
CA LEU A 292 -0.55 -5.03 36.10
C LEU A 292 0.04 -3.60 35.97
N PRO A 293 1.36 -3.47 35.71
CA PRO A 293 1.93 -2.18 35.35
C PRO A 293 1.24 -1.61 34.11
N ALA A 294 1.06 -0.29 34.07
CA ALA A 294 0.46 0.41 32.93
C ALA A 294 -0.99 -0.01 32.58
N ALA A 295 -1.77 -0.39 33.60
CA ALA A 295 -3.23 -0.51 33.54
C ALA A 295 -3.91 0.74 32.96
N ARG A 296 -5.21 0.63 32.65
CA ARG A 296 -5.97 1.74 32.04
C ARG A 296 -5.91 3.00 32.89
N ASN A 297 -5.31 4.05 32.36
CA ASN A 297 -5.18 5.35 33.04
C ASN A 297 -5.54 6.56 32.16
N ASN A 298 -6.27 6.33 31.07
CA ASN A 298 -6.70 7.36 30.12
C ASN A 298 -8.00 6.90 29.46
N TYR A 299 -8.95 7.81 29.24
CA TYR A 299 -10.23 7.59 28.57
C TYR A 299 -10.10 6.72 27.32
N ILE A 300 -9.05 6.99 26.53
CA ILE A 300 -8.88 6.36 25.23
C ILE A 300 -8.65 4.84 25.32
N HIS A 301 -8.17 4.32 26.46
CA HIS A 301 -7.97 2.88 26.65
C HIS A 301 -9.29 2.09 26.71
N TRP A 302 -10.41 2.73 27.06
CA TRP A 302 -11.74 2.11 26.96
C TRP A 302 -12.31 2.26 25.56
N ALA A 303 -12.25 3.47 25.01
CA ALA A 303 -12.88 3.79 23.74
C ALA A 303 -12.24 3.11 22.52
N GLN A 304 -10.96 2.75 22.60
CA GLN A 304 -10.21 2.11 21.51
C GLN A 304 -9.96 0.60 21.72
N GLU A 305 -10.69 -0.04 22.64
CA GLU A 305 -10.65 -1.50 22.80
C GLU A 305 -11.35 -2.18 21.61
N HIS A 306 -10.79 -3.28 21.11
CA HIS A 306 -11.31 -4.05 19.97
C HIS A 306 -11.57 -5.49 20.39
N PHE A 307 -12.59 -6.14 19.82
CA PHE A 307 -12.78 -7.59 20.00
C PHE A 307 -11.68 -8.39 19.28
N ASP A 308 -11.41 -8.05 18.02
CA ASP A 308 -10.37 -8.65 17.18
C ASP A 308 -9.72 -7.55 16.32
N GLN A 309 -8.61 -6.98 16.80
CA GLN A 309 -7.87 -5.96 16.05
C GLN A 309 -7.20 -6.57 14.79
N GLY A 310 -6.74 -7.82 14.85
CA GLY A 310 -6.10 -8.51 13.73
C GLY A 310 -7.06 -8.85 12.59
N GLY A 311 -8.35 -9.03 12.91
CA GLY A 311 -9.40 -9.34 11.93
C GLY A 311 -9.51 -8.33 10.79
N MET A 312 -9.13 -7.07 11.01
CA MET A 312 -9.16 -6.03 9.98
C MET A 312 -8.17 -6.27 8.82
N LEU A 313 -7.07 -6.97 9.08
CA LEU A 313 -5.95 -7.07 8.14
C LEU A 313 -5.51 -8.52 7.82
N ARG A 314 -6.13 -9.50 8.47
CA ARG A 314 -5.77 -10.92 8.41
C ARG A 314 -5.72 -11.50 6.98
N GLU A 315 -6.57 -11.04 6.06
CA GLU A 315 -6.53 -11.46 4.64
C GLU A 315 -5.18 -11.17 3.98
N PHE A 316 -4.50 -10.10 4.38
CA PHE A 316 -3.30 -9.61 3.72
C PHE A 316 -2.02 -9.96 4.48
N MET A 317 -2.11 -10.55 5.67
CA MET A 317 -0.95 -10.98 6.45
C MET A 317 -0.61 -12.43 6.21
N LYS A 318 0.67 -12.75 6.30
CA LYS A 318 1.11 -14.15 6.41
C LYS A 318 0.79 -14.75 7.77
N TRP A 319 0.79 -13.91 8.80
CA TRP A 319 0.57 -14.31 10.19
C TRP A 319 0.23 -13.09 11.04
N ASP A 320 -0.71 -13.26 11.97
CA ASP A 320 -1.03 -12.30 13.02
C ASP A 320 -0.95 -12.93 14.42
N TYR A 321 -0.50 -12.16 15.41
CA TYR A 321 -0.43 -12.61 16.80
C TYR A 321 -0.48 -11.45 17.80
N GLU A 322 -1.01 -11.72 18.99
CA GLU A 322 -0.96 -10.79 20.13
C GLU A 322 0.07 -11.27 21.14
N LEU A 323 1.05 -10.43 21.47
CA LEU A 323 2.06 -10.75 22.46
C LEU A 323 1.41 -10.85 23.86
N LYS A 324 1.43 -12.04 24.46
CA LYS A 324 0.71 -12.31 25.71
C LYS A 324 1.57 -12.22 26.98
N HIS A 325 2.88 -12.36 26.86
CA HIS A 325 3.78 -12.41 28.01
C HIS A 325 5.18 -11.87 27.69
N ALA A 326 5.84 -11.27 28.68
CA ALA A 326 7.15 -10.65 28.55
C ALA A 326 8.24 -11.62 28.06
N GLU A 327 8.22 -12.86 28.56
CA GLU A 327 9.18 -13.90 28.18
C GLU A 327 9.03 -14.39 26.73
N GLN A 328 7.93 -14.05 26.05
CA GLN A 328 7.66 -14.52 24.69
C GLN A 328 8.21 -13.59 23.61
N VAL A 329 8.76 -12.43 23.96
CA VAL A 329 9.16 -11.39 23.01
C VAL A 329 10.10 -11.94 21.93
N GLU A 330 11.22 -12.57 22.30
CA GLU A 330 12.16 -13.12 21.32
C GLU A 330 11.50 -14.18 20.42
N THR A 331 10.82 -15.14 21.03
CA THR A 331 10.13 -16.24 20.31
C THR A 331 9.12 -15.72 19.29
N VAL A 332 8.29 -14.74 19.67
CA VAL A 332 7.24 -14.17 18.82
C VAL A 332 7.84 -13.38 17.67
N ILE A 333 8.83 -12.52 17.93
CA ILE A 333 9.43 -11.68 16.90
C ILE A 333 10.27 -12.50 15.93
N ASP A 334 11.03 -13.49 16.41
CA ASP A 334 11.81 -14.39 15.55
C ASP A 334 10.89 -15.21 14.64
N ARG A 335 9.79 -15.73 15.19
CA ARG A 335 8.78 -16.42 14.40
C ARG A 335 8.14 -15.50 13.37
N ALA A 336 7.77 -14.28 13.75
CA ALA A 336 7.17 -13.30 12.86
C ALA A 336 8.09 -13.02 11.67
N LEU A 337 9.37 -12.74 11.93
CA LEU A 337 10.37 -12.46 10.89
C LEU A 337 10.66 -13.69 10.02
N ALA A 338 10.78 -14.88 10.61
CA ALA A 338 10.95 -16.13 9.86
C ALA A 338 9.78 -16.36 8.88
N ILE A 339 8.53 -16.17 9.34
CA ILE A 339 7.35 -16.30 8.49
C ILE A 339 7.33 -15.21 7.42
N ALA A 340 7.55 -13.94 7.78
CA ALA A 340 7.54 -12.82 6.85
C ALA A 340 8.51 -13.02 5.67
N THR A 341 9.71 -13.51 5.97
CA THR A 341 10.82 -13.63 5.02
C THR A 341 10.90 -14.98 4.28
N SER A 342 10.12 -15.98 4.70
CA SER A 342 9.95 -17.24 3.94
C SER A 342 9.14 -16.99 2.66
N GLU A 343 9.45 -17.69 1.57
CA GLU A 343 8.69 -17.56 0.31
C GLU A 343 7.29 -18.23 0.37
N PRO A 344 6.26 -17.67 -0.29
CA PRO A 344 6.17 -16.29 -0.78
C PRO A 344 6.28 -15.29 0.36
N GLN A 345 7.15 -14.29 0.24
CA GLN A 345 7.35 -13.29 1.30
C GLN A 345 6.11 -12.41 1.51
N GLY A 346 6.01 -11.73 2.65
CA GLY A 346 4.88 -10.84 2.91
C GLY A 346 4.84 -10.28 4.34
N PRO A 347 3.94 -9.33 4.60
CA PRO A 347 3.84 -8.69 5.91
C PRO A 347 3.29 -9.64 6.97
N VAL A 348 3.68 -9.40 8.22
CA VAL A 348 3.16 -10.06 9.42
C VAL A 348 2.73 -9.00 10.43
N TYR A 349 1.81 -9.36 11.31
CA TYR A 349 1.24 -8.46 12.28
C TYR A 349 1.43 -8.94 13.72
N VAL A 350 1.96 -8.07 14.59
CA VAL A 350 2.07 -8.37 16.02
C VAL A 350 1.48 -7.23 16.85
N THR A 351 0.43 -7.49 17.62
CA THR A 351 -0.03 -6.53 18.63
C THR A 351 0.81 -6.63 19.89
N LEU A 352 1.13 -5.48 20.46
CA LEU A 352 2.01 -5.31 21.61
C LEU A 352 1.20 -4.65 22.74
N PRO A 353 0.58 -5.42 23.64
CA PRO A 353 -0.17 -4.86 24.75
C PRO A 353 0.70 -4.05 25.68
N ARG A 354 0.20 -2.86 26.04
CA ARG A 354 0.93 -1.90 26.89
C ARG A 354 1.37 -2.52 28.21
N GLU A 355 0.50 -3.27 28.87
CA GLU A 355 0.79 -3.93 30.16
C GLU A 355 1.87 -5.00 29.99
N VAL A 356 1.83 -5.76 28.89
CA VAL A 356 2.84 -6.77 28.58
C VAL A 356 4.18 -6.10 28.32
N LEU A 357 4.21 -5.02 27.53
CA LEU A 357 5.42 -4.23 27.26
C LEU A 357 6.02 -3.63 28.54
N ALA A 358 5.19 -3.19 29.49
CA ALA A 358 5.60 -2.64 30.77
C ALA A 358 5.96 -3.70 31.82
N SER A 359 5.63 -4.97 31.58
CA SER A 359 5.87 -6.04 32.53
C SER A 359 7.36 -6.33 32.69
N PRO A 360 7.81 -6.68 33.91
CA PRO A 360 9.17 -7.11 34.14
C PRO A 360 9.55 -8.28 33.23
N SER A 361 10.76 -8.25 32.70
CA SER A 361 11.37 -9.36 31.98
C SER A 361 12.73 -9.65 32.59
N SER A 362 13.14 -10.91 32.55
CA SER A 362 14.52 -11.32 32.83
C SER A 362 15.09 -12.23 31.74
N ALA A 363 14.31 -12.43 30.66
CA ALA A 363 14.67 -13.28 29.54
C ALA A 363 15.80 -12.63 28.74
N ALA A 364 16.96 -13.30 28.70
CA ALA A 364 18.09 -12.82 27.93
C ALA A 364 17.76 -12.82 26.42
N VAL A 365 18.16 -11.76 25.73
CA VAL A 365 18.05 -11.69 24.27
C VAL A 365 19.26 -12.38 23.63
N ASN A 366 19.02 -13.36 22.77
CA ASN A 366 20.09 -14.05 22.06
C ASN A 366 20.47 -13.26 20.81
N ALA A 367 21.75 -13.29 20.45
CA ALA A 367 22.19 -12.64 19.20
C ALA A 367 21.72 -13.38 17.94
N ARG A 368 21.51 -14.70 18.05
CA ARG A 368 21.00 -15.53 16.95
C ARG A 368 19.48 -15.72 17.11
N PRO A 369 18.74 -15.72 16.00
CA PRO A 369 17.31 -16.00 16.05
C PRO A 369 17.02 -17.44 16.46
N GLN A 370 15.95 -17.64 17.22
CA GLN A 370 15.40 -18.95 17.58
C GLN A 370 14.80 -19.67 16.37
N GLN A 371 14.29 -18.92 15.40
CA GLN A 371 13.71 -19.45 14.16
C GLN A 371 14.27 -18.69 12.96
N VAL A 372 14.61 -19.42 11.91
CA VAL A 372 15.08 -18.86 10.64
C VAL A 372 14.00 -19.05 9.57
N ALA A 373 14.08 -18.25 8.51
CA ALA A 373 13.21 -18.40 7.36
C ALA A 373 13.33 -19.82 6.75
N ALA A 374 12.20 -20.39 6.33
CA ALA A 374 12.20 -21.64 5.60
C ALA A 374 12.91 -21.46 4.25
N THR A 375 13.74 -22.44 3.88
CA THR A 375 14.31 -22.47 2.53
C THR A 375 13.19 -22.53 1.50
N PRO A 376 13.27 -21.78 0.38
CA PRO A 376 12.26 -21.86 -0.65
C PRO A 376 12.11 -23.29 -1.19
N PRO A 377 10.89 -23.71 -1.59
CA PRO A 377 10.70 -24.99 -2.26
C PRO A 377 11.56 -25.07 -3.53
N ALA A 378 11.97 -26.30 -3.88
CA ALA A 378 12.63 -26.58 -5.16
C ALA A 378 11.60 -27.17 -6.14
N ALA A 379 11.76 -26.85 -7.42
CA ALA A 379 10.94 -27.43 -8.45
C ALA A 379 11.15 -28.95 -8.54
N ASP A 380 10.06 -29.69 -8.76
CA ASP A 380 10.11 -31.13 -8.99
C ASP A 380 11.05 -31.47 -10.17
N PRO A 381 12.04 -32.37 -10.00
CA PRO A 381 13.03 -32.66 -11.03
C PRO A 381 12.43 -33.18 -12.34
N GLU A 382 11.37 -33.99 -12.30
CA GLU A 382 10.73 -34.52 -13.50
C GLU A 382 9.95 -33.43 -14.24
N ALA A 383 9.18 -32.62 -13.52
CA ALA A 383 8.51 -31.45 -14.07
C ALA A 383 9.53 -30.48 -14.69
N LEU A 384 10.66 -30.23 -14.03
CA LEU A 384 11.73 -29.39 -14.55
C LEU A 384 12.35 -29.97 -15.83
N ALA A 385 12.59 -31.28 -15.89
CA ALA A 385 13.08 -31.94 -17.10
C ALA A 385 12.06 -31.85 -18.25
N ARG A 386 10.76 -31.99 -17.97
CA ARG A 386 9.69 -31.77 -18.96
C ARG A 386 9.68 -30.33 -19.47
N ALA A 387 9.77 -29.35 -18.58
CA ALA A 387 9.87 -27.94 -18.96
C ALA A 387 11.09 -27.66 -19.84
N ALA A 388 12.25 -28.23 -19.47
CA ALA A 388 13.49 -28.10 -20.22
C ALA A 388 13.35 -28.64 -21.65
N LYS A 389 12.75 -29.83 -21.81
CA LYS A 389 12.49 -30.43 -23.13
C LYS A 389 11.51 -29.62 -23.98
N LEU A 390 10.44 -29.09 -23.36
CA LEU A 390 9.51 -28.20 -24.06
C LEU A 390 10.23 -26.95 -24.55
N LEU A 391 11.04 -26.33 -23.70
CA LEU A 391 11.74 -25.09 -24.04
C LEU A 391 12.86 -25.29 -25.07
N SER A 392 13.60 -26.41 -25.01
CA SER A 392 14.68 -26.70 -25.97
C SER A 392 14.17 -27.02 -27.38
N THR A 393 12.99 -27.61 -27.49
CA THR A 393 12.36 -27.98 -28.77
C THR A 393 11.41 -26.91 -29.32
N ALA A 394 11.09 -25.87 -28.53
CA ALA A 394 10.26 -24.74 -28.93
C ALA A 394 10.85 -24.03 -30.15
N GLN A 395 10.03 -23.68 -31.14
CA GLN A 395 10.41 -22.90 -32.30
C GLN A 395 10.25 -21.40 -32.05
N ARG A 396 9.20 -21.02 -31.32
CA ARG A 396 8.86 -19.63 -30.95
C ARG A 396 8.58 -19.56 -29.44
N PRO A 397 9.58 -19.79 -28.58
CA PRO A 397 9.40 -19.62 -27.15
C PRO A 397 9.12 -18.13 -26.85
N LEU A 398 8.42 -17.85 -25.76
CA LEU A 398 8.17 -16.50 -25.24
C LEU A 398 8.26 -16.52 -23.73
N LEU A 399 8.97 -15.56 -23.12
CA LEU A 399 9.00 -15.35 -21.68
C LEU A 399 8.21 -14.09 -21.32
N ILE A 400 7.28 -14.21 -20.38
CA ILE A 400 6.49 -13.09 -19.84
C ILE A 400 6.81 -12.95 -18.36
N THR A 401 7.18 -11.73 -17.94
CA THR A 401 7.46 -11.48 -16.53
C THR A 401 6.97 -10.12 -16.06
N ALA A 402 6.66 -10.08 -14.78
CA ALA A 402 6.15 -8.92 -14.05
C ALA A 402 7.00 -8.62 -12.81
N ASN A 403 7.42 -9.68 -12.10
CA ASN A 403 8.19 -9.62 -10.87
C ASN A 403 9.52 -10.39 -10.95
N GLY A 404 9.84 -11.00 -12.09
CA GLY A 404 11.05 -11.83 -12.23
C GLY A 404 12.35 -11.08 -11.98
N GLY A 405 12.35 -9.74 -12.07
CA GLY A 405 13.46 -8.88 -11.71
C GLY A 405 13.54 -8.49 -10.22
N ARG A 406 12.71 -9.07 -9.34
CA ARG A 406 12.65 -8.72 -7.90
C ARG A 406 14.01 -8.82 -7.19
N THR A 407 14.84 -9.77 -7.61
CA THR A 407 16.23 -9.88 -7.13
C THR A 407 17.20 -9.86 -8.31
N LEU A 408 18.42 -9.36 -8.07
CA LEU A 408 19.48 -9.35 -9.11
C LEU A 408 19.81 -10.77 -9.60
N ASP A 409 19.77 -11.77 -8.72
CA ASP A 409 20.01 -13.16 -9.12
C ASP A 409 18.89 -13.70 -10.01
N SER A 410 17.64 -13.33 -9.76
CA SER A 410 16.51 -13.71 -10.62
C SER A 410 16.61 -13.02 -11.99
N ALA A 411 16.99 -11.75 -12.01
CA ALA A 411 17.24 -11.01 -13.24
C ALA A 411 18.37 -11.65 -14.07
N ARG A 412 19.51 -11.98 -13.45
CA ARG A 412 20.63 -12.70 -14.10
C ARG A 412 20.23 -14.07 -14.62
N ALA A 413 19.41 -14.82 -13.87
CA ALA A 413 18.91 -16.12 -14.30
C ALA A 413 18.01 -16.02 -15.53
N ILE A 414 17.11 -15.01 -15.56
CA ILE A 414 16.29 -14.70 -16.73
C ILE A 414 17.16 -14.30 -17.92
N GLU A 415 18.12 -13.39 -17.74
CA GLU A 415 19.05 -12.93 -18.77
C GLU A 415 19.81 -14.10 -19.39
N ARG A 416 20.41 -14.96 -18.57
CA ARG A 416 21.17 -16.11 -19.07
C ARG A 416 20.31 -17.09 -19.83
N LEU A 417 19.13 -17.44 -19.32
CA LEU A 417 18.21 -18.35 -20.02
C LEU A 417 17.75 -17.73 -21.35
N ALA A 418 17.34 -16.45 -21.33
CA ALA A 418 16.89 -15.73 -22.52
C ALA A 418 17.98 -15.62 -23.57
N HIS A 419 19.21 -15.29 -23.18
CA HIS A 419 20.34 -15.17 -24.10
C HIS A 419 20.78 -16.53 -24.66
N ALA A 420 20.88 -17.56 -23.83
CA ALA A 420 21.35 -18.88 -24.24
C ALA A 420 20.39 -19.58 -25.21
N LEU A 421 19.07 -19.44 -24.98
CA LEU A 421 18.04 -20.12 -25.78
C LEU A 421 17.35 -19.18 -26.80
N ALA A 422 17.84 -17.94 -26.90
CA ALA A 422 17.26 -16.87 -27.71
C ALA A 422 15.75 -16.75 -27.47
N VAL A 423 15.33 -16.57 -26.21
CA VAL A 423 13.93 -16.43 -25.81
C VAL A 423 13.59 -14.94 -25.70
N PRO A 424 12.62 -14.42 -26.47
CA PRO A 424 12.15 -13.06 -26.33
C PRO A 424 11.46 -12.89 -24.98
N VAL A 425 11.72 -11.77 -24.32
CA VAL A 425 11.22 -11.43 -22.99
C VAL A 425 10.32 -10.20 -23.09
N ILE A 426 9.11 -10.34 -22.55
CA ILE A 426 8.16 -9.25 -22.39
C ILE A 426 8.06 -8.91 -20.90
N HIS A 427 8.33 -7.65 -20.58
CA HIS A 427 8.04 -7.08 -19.27
C HIS A 427 6.59 -6.60 -19.27
N TYR A 428 5.66 -7.44 -18.83
CA TYR A 428 4.25 -7.05 -18.81
C TYR A 428 3.91 -6.31 -17.51
N ARG A 429 3.60 -5.01 -17.65
CA ARG A 429 3.24 -4.10 -16.55
C ARG A 429 4.26 -4.06 -15.40
N PRO A 430 5.58 -4.19 -15.61
CA PRO A 430 6.56 -4.64 -14.61
C PRO A 430 6.54 -3.85 -13.28
N ARG A 431 6.77 -4.56 -12.17
CA ARG A 431 7.16 -3.93 -10.89
C ARG A 431 8.68 -3.86 -10.76
N TYR A 432 9.37 -4.83 -11.36
CA TYR A 432 10.82 -4.87 -11.46
C TYR A 432 11.21 -5.22 -12.90
N LEU A 433 12.29 -4.64 -13.40
CA LEU A 433 12.86 -5.02 -14.69
C LEU A 433 13.77 -6.24 -14.50
N ALA A 434 13.60 -7.26 -15.34
CA ALA A 434 14.45 -8.44 -15.35
C ALA A 434 15.62 -8.32 -16.32
N LEU A 435 15.48 -7.51 -17.37
CA LEU A 435 16.53 -7.21 -18.35
C LEU A 435 16.75 -5.71 -18.47
N SER A 436 17.92 -5.32 -18.98
CA SER A 436 18.12 -3.99 -19.57
C SER A 436 17.04 -3.71 -20.62
N THR A 437 16.55 -2.46 -20.68
CA THR A 437 15.63 -2.07 -21.76
C THR A 437 16.29 -2.10 -23.15
N GLU A 438 17.64 -2.09 -23.20
CA GLU A 438 18.46 -2.23 -24.41
C GLU A 438 18.82 -3.69 -24.74
N HIS A 439 18.46 -4.66 -23.88
CA HIS A 439 18.85 -6.04 -24.09
C HIS A 439 18.25 -6.58 -25.42
N PRO A 440 19.02 -7.32 -26.25
CA PRO A 440 18.53 -7.81 -27.55
C PRO A 440 17.28 -8.69 -27.46
N MET A 441 17.11 -9.42 -26.36
CA MET A 441 15.94 -10.25 -26.11
C MET A 441 14.78 -9.51 -25.44
N HIS A 442 14.92 -8.24 -25.07
CA HIS A 442 13.80 -7.46 -24.54
C HIS A 442 12.89 -7.02 -25.69
N CYS A 443 11.68 -7.58 -25.76
CA CYS A 443 10.74 -7.37 -26.87
C CYS A 443 9.58 -6.43 -26.50
N GLY A 444 9.77 -5.60 -25.47
CA GLY A 444 8.83 -4.56 -25.07
C GLY A 444 7.83 -5.01 -23.99
N TRP A 445 6.66 -4.39 -24.02
CA TRP A 445 5.74 -4.35 -22.87
C TRP A 445 4.34 -4.89 -23.18
N ASP A 446 4.00 -5.07 -24.46
CA ASP A 446 2.74 -5.65 -24.90
C ASP A 446 2.90 -7.15 -25.14
N THR A 447 2.26 -7.96 -24.30
CA THR A 447 2.32 -9.41 -24.43
C THR A 447 1.69 -9.94 -25.71
N HIS A 448 0.64 -9.27 -26.24
CA HIS A 448 -0.14 -9.81 -27.36
C HIS A 448 0.59 -9.70 -28.70
N ALA A 449 1.66 -8.90 -28.75
CA ALA A 449 2.54 -8.79 -29.91
C ALA A 449 3.18 -10.13 -30.31
N LEU A 450 3.46 -11.02 -29.35
CA LEU A 450 4.12 -12.32 -29.59
C LEU A 450 3.32 -13.53 -29.08
N LEU A 451 2.33 -13.32 -28.22
CA LEU A 451 1.61 -14.40 -27.53
C LEU A 451 0.91 -15.37 -28.48
N LYS A 452 0.33 -14.87 -29.58
CA LYS A 452 -0.45 -15.69 -30.53
C LYS A 452 0.43 -16.59 -31.39
N GLU A 453 1.69 -16.23 -31.57
CA GLU A 453 2.63 -16.99 -32.39
C GLU A 453 3.39 -18.03 -31.54
N ALA A 454 3.53 -17.78 -30.25
CA ALA A 454 4.34 -18.58 -29.34
C ALA A 454 3.84 -20.03 -29.24
N ASP A 455 4.76 -20.99 -29.32
CA ASP A 455 4.48 -22.42 -29.09
C ASP A 455 4.81 -22.88 -27.68
N VAL A 456 5.70 -22.18 -26.98
CA VAL A 456 5.94 -22.34 -25.55
C VAL A 456 5.94 -20.96 -24.89
N VAL A 457 5.11 -20.77 -23.88
CA VAL A 457 5.03 -19.54 -23.08
C VAL A 457 5.53 -19.83 -21.68
N LEU A 458 6.61 -19.17 -21.28
CA LEU A 458 7.21 -19.23 -19.96
C LEU A 458 6.80 -18.00 -19.15
N VAL A 459 5.84 -18.18 -18.24
CA VAL A 459 5.38 -17.13 -17.32
C VAL A 459 6.23 -17.18 -16.06
N VAL A 460 7.06 -16.16 -15.84
CA VAL A 460 7.96 -16.07 -14.68
C VAL A 460 7.46 -14.99 -13.73
N ASP A 461 6.98 -15.42 -12.55
CA ASP A 461 6.49 -14.56 -11.47
C ASP A 461 5.61 -13.41 -11.99
N CYS A 462 4.49 -13.79 -12.60
CA CYS A 462 3.54 -12.86 -13.21
C CYS A 462 2.09 -13.26 -12.90
N ASP A 463 1.42 -12.38 -12.14
CA ASP A 463 0.06 -12.56 -11.68
C ASP A 463 -0.95 -12.46 -12.83
N VAL A 464 -0.76 -11.49 -13.71
CA VAL A 464 -1.61 -11.27 -14.90
C VAL A 464 -0.73 -11.30 -16.16
N PRO A 465 -0.47 -12.48 -16.76
CA PRO A 465 0.43 -12.58 -17.91
C PRO A 465 -0.17 -12.08 -19.23
N TRP A 466 -1.50 -12.02 -19.37
CA TRP A 466 -2.18 -11.41 -20.52
C TRP A 466 -3.62 -11.01 -20.19
N ILE A 467 -4.26 -10.24 -21.08
CA ILE A 467 -5.68 -9.88 -20.98
C ILE A 467 -6.51 -10.85 -21.84
N PRO A 468 -7.35 -11.74 -21.25
CA PRO A 468 -8.07 -12.75 -22.02
C PRO A 468 -8.97 -12.21 -23.14
N LYS A 469 -9.52 -11.00 -22.96
CA LYS A 469 -10.35 -10.33 -23.98
C LYS A 469 -9.59 -9.96 -25.25
N GLU A 470 -8.28 -9.71 -25.15
CA GLU A 470 -7.42 -9.32 -26.27
C GLU A 470 -6.80 -10.53 -26.99
N GLY A 471 -6.81 -11.68 -26.32
CA GLY A 471 -6.33 -12.95 -26.83
C GLY A 471 -5.68 -13.80 -25.73
N GLY A 472 -5.26 -15.01 -26.10
CA GLY A 472 -4.48 -15.89 -25.26
C GLY A 472 -3.46 -16.65 -26.09
N PRO A 473 -2.67 -17.54 -25.45
CA PRO A 473 -1.82 -18.48 -26.16
C PRO A 473 -2.64 -19.30 -27.18
N LYS A 474 -2.02 -19.67 -28.30
CA LYS A 474 -2.65 -20.57 -29.27
C LYS A 474 -3.03 -21.92 -28.62
N PRO A 475 -4.07 -22.63 -29.11
CA PRO A 475 -4.58 -23.83 -28.45
C PRO A 475 -3.52 -24.93 -28.22
N ASP A 476 -2.58 -25.10 -29.14
CA ASP A 476 -1.52 -26.10 -29.07
C ASP A 476 -0.26 -25.63 -28.32
N ALA A 477 -0.14 -24.34 -27.98
CA ALA A 477 0.98 -23.83 -27.20
C ALA A 477 1.06 -24.50 -25.83
N LYS A 478 2.25 -24.62 -25.24
CA LYS A 478 2.44 -25.05 -23.86
C LYS A 478 2.74 -23.87 -22.97
N VAL A 479 2.01 -23.74 -21.86
CA VAL A 479 2.19 -22.64 -20.90
C VAL A 479 2.80 -23.17 -19.61
N ILE A 480 3.96 -22.65 -19.26
CA ILE A 480 4.72 -23.02 -18.07
C ILE A 480 4.73 -21.82 -17.11
N HIS A 481 4.26 -21.98 -15.87
CA HIS A 481 4.34 -20.95 -14.83
C HIS A 481 5.45 -21.29 -13.84
N ILE A 482 6.30 -20.31 -13.50
CA ILE A 482 7.41 -20.45 -12.55
C ILE A 482 7.30 -19.35 -11.49
N GLY A 483 7.47 -19.73 -10.23
CA GLY A 483 7.61 -18.78 -9.12
C GLY A 483 7.47 -19.44 -7.76
N PRO A 484 7.63 -18.68 -6.67
CA PRO A 484 7.40 -19.19 -5.31
C PRO A 484 5.95 -19.60 -5.08
N ASP A 485 5.01 -18.97 -5.79
CA ASP A 485 3.60 -19.34 -5.87
C ASP A 485 3.13 -19.20 -7.32
N PRO A 486 3.36 -20.22 -8.18
CA PRO A 486 3.05 -20.13 -9.62
C PRO A 486 1.54 -20.08 -9.89
N LEU A 487 0.71 -20.44 -8.90
CA LEU A 487 -0.75 -20.38 -9.00
C LEU A 487 -1.32 -19.03 -8.54
N PHE A 488 -0.53 -18.25 -7.79
CA PHE A 488 -0.97 -17.02 -7.11
C PHE A 488 -2.19 -17.29 -6.23
N ALA A 489 -2.07 -18.22 -5.28
CA ALA A 489 -3.14 -18.72 -4.43
C ALA A 489 -3.90 -17.64 -3.63
N ARG A 490 -3.30 -16.45 -3.47
CA ARG A 490 -3.95 -15.28 -2.83
C ARG A 490 -4.87 -14.47 -3.77
N TYR A 491 -5.07 -14.91 -5.00
CA TYR A 491 -5.97 -14.30 -5.97
C TYR A 491 -7.21 -15.19 -6.11
N PRO A 492 -8.39 -14.77 -5.61
CA PRO A 492 -9.58 -15.62 -5.62
C PRO A 492 -10.01 -16.08 -7.02
N LEU A 493 -9.84 -15.21 -8.02
CA LEU A 493 -10.11 -15.53 -9.42
C LEU A 493 -8.87 -15.28 -10.26
N ARG A 494 -8.24 -16.36 -10.71
CA ARG A 494 -7.12 -16.33 -11.65
C ARG A 494 -7.12 -17.57 -12.54
N GLY A 495 -7.76 -17.48 -13.70
CA GLY A 495 -8.00 -18.61 -14.59
C GLY A 495 -7.00 -18.78 -15.74
N PHE A 496 -5.74 -18.33 -15.61
CA PHE A 496 -4.77 -18.42 -16.70
C PHE A 496 -4.34 -19.87 -16.95
N ARG A 497 -4.35 -20.29 -18.23
CA ARG A 497 -3.91 -21.63 -18.64
C ARG A 497 -2.50 -21.92 -18.10
N THR A 498 -2.34 -23.12 -17.56
CA THR A 498 -1.08 -23.63 -17.01
C THR A 498 -0.98 -25.12 -17.36
N ASP A 499 -0.14 -25.48 -18.34
CA ASP A 499 0.14 -26.88 -18.69
C ASP A 499 1.18 -27.49 -17.74
N LEU A 500 2.01 -26.65 -17.13
CA LEU A 500 3.01 -27.04 -16.14
C LEU A 500 3.26 -25.90 -15.16
N ALA A 501 3.25 -26.19 -13.86
CA ALA A 501 3.59 -25.23 -12.81
C ALA A 501 4.86 -25.71 -12.09
N LEU A 502 5.89 -24.87 -12.03
CA LEU A 502 7.12 -25.13 -11.28
C LEU A 502 7.17 -24.22 -10.07
N THR A 503 6.89 -24.79 -8.90
CA THR A 503 7.00 -24.09 -7.63
C THR A 503 8.45 -24.04 -7.19
N GLY A 504 8.98 -22.84 -6.99
CA GLY A 504 10.29 -22.64 -6.41
C GLY A 504 10.78 -21.21 -6.51
N ALA A 505 11.85 -20.89 -5.80
CA ALA A 505 12.50 -19.59 -5.97
C ALA A 505 12.93 -19.40 -7.43
N VAL A 506 12.72 -18.19 -7.97
CA VAL A 506 12.87 -17.89 -9.40
C VAL A 506 14.28 -18.19 -9.89
N ALA A 507 15.31 -17.61 -9.25
CA ALA A 507 16.68 -17.79 -9.69
C ALA A 507 17.14 -19.26 -9.75
N PRO A 508 17.10 -20.06 -8.64
CA PRO A 508 17.53 -21.46 -8.71
C PRO A 508 16.72 -22.31 -9.70
N THR A 509 15.42 -22.05 -9.82
CA THR A 509 14.55 -22.81 -10.73
C THR A 509 14.91 -22.56 -12.19
N LEU A 510 15.09 -21.29 -12.58
CA LEU A 510 15.53 -20.92 -13.92
C LEU A 510 16.96 -21.40 -14.21
N GLU A 511 17.82 -21.39 -13.20
CA GLU A 511 19.18 -21.91 -13.27
C GLU A 511 19.23 -23.40 -13.62
N ALA A 512 18.43 -24.18 -12.90
CA ALA A 512 18.29 -25.61 -13.13
C ALA A 512 17.61 -25.89 -14.48
N LEU A 513 16.58 -25.11 -14.84
CA LEU A 513 15.92 -25.20 -16.13
C LEU A 513 16.89 -24.94 -17.30
N TRP A 514 17.72 -23.89 -17.20
CA TRP A 514 18.75 -23.58 -18.18
C TRP A 514 19.77 -24.72 -18.33
N ARG A 515 20.27 -25.26 -17.21
CA ARG A 515 21.20 -26.42 -17.23
C ARG A 515 20.58 -27.66 -17.85
N ALA A 516 19.31 -27.94 -17.55
CA ALA A 516 18.61 -29.08 -18.12
C ALA A 516 18.34 -28.89 -19.63
N ALA A 517 17.93 -27.69 -20.05
CA ALA A 517 17.62 -27.39 -21.45
C ALA A 517 18.87 -27.47 -22.35
N GLN A 518 20.05 -27.17 -21.81
CA GLN A 518 21.32 -27.34 -22.54
C GLN A 518 21.67 -28.79 -22.86
N LYS A 519 21.20 -29.76 -22.07
CA LYS A 519 21.45 -31.19 -22.33
C LYS A 519 20.67 -31.69 -23.56
N GLU A 520 19.52 -31.08 -23.81
CA GLU A 520 18.63 -31.36 -24.95
C GLU A 520 18.99 -30.45 -26.14
N ALA A 521 20.29 -30.25 -26.37
CA ALA A 521 20.87 -29.12 -27.08
C ALA A 521 20.11 -28.73 -28.38
N PRO A 522 19.49 -27.54 -28.44
CA PRO A 522 18.97 -27.03 -29.71
C PRO A 522 20.11 -26.82 -30.71
N SER A 523 19.83 -26.97 -32.00
CA SER A 523 20.81 -26.68 -33.06
C SER A 523 21.34 -25.25 -32.90
N VAL A 524 22.67 -25.09 -32.79
CA VAL A 524 23.33 -23.78 -32.66
C VAL A 524 22.88 -22.83 -33.76
N LYS A 525 22.78 -23.33 -35.00
CA LYS A 525 22.31 -22.58 -36.16
C LYS A 525 20.87 -22.08 -35.99
N ALA A 526 19.99 -22.89 -35.39
CA ALA A 526 18.60 -22.49 -35.14
C ALA A 526 18.52 -21.41 -34.06
N ILE A 527 19.31 -21.52 -33.00
CA ILE A 527 19.39 -20.50 -31.94
C ILE A 527 19.95 -19.18 -32.48
N GLU A 528 20.99 -19.21 -33.31
CA GLU A 528 21.54 -17.99 -33.93
C GLU A 528 20.56 -17.31 -34.88
N ALA A 529 19.87 -18.09 -35.73
CA ALA A 529 18.84 -17.57 -36.62
C ALA A 529 17.69 -16.92 -35.83
N ARG A 530 17.23 -17.58 -34.75
CA ARG A 530 16.22 -17.03 -33.84
C ARG A 530 16.72 -15.76 -33.15
N ARG A 531 17.95 -15.76 -32.62
CA ARG A 531 18.56 -14.60 -31.95
C ARG A 531 18.60 -13.40 -32.88
N LYS A 532 19.01 -13.60 -34.14
CA LYS A 532 19.01 -12.53 -35.15
C LYS A 532 17.60 -11.96 -35.35
N ALA A 533 16.61 -12.83 -35.61
CA ALA A 533 15.24 -12.40 -35.84
C ALA A 533 14.64 -11.62 -34.65
N ILE A 534 14.88 -12.09 -33.42
CA ILE A 534 14.43 -11.42 -32.20
C ILE A 534 15.15 -10.09 -31.98
N THR A 535 16.45 -10.04 -32.25
CA THR A 535 17.23 -8.80 -32.13
C THR A 535 16.73 -7.75 -33.12
N ASP A 536 16.45 -8.14 -34.36
CA ASP A 536 15.89 -7.26 -35.39
C ASP A 536 14.50 -6.73 -34.96
N LEU A 537 13.63 -7.61 -34.44
CA LEU A 537 12.33 -7.24 -33.87
C LEU A 537 12.49 -6.26 -32.69
N SER A 538 13.36 -6.58 -31.73
CA SER A 538 13.62 -5.78 -30.53
C SER A 538 14.11 -4.37 -30.91
N ASN A 539 15.06 -4.28 -31.85
CA ASN A 539 15.54 -3.02 -32.40
C ASN A 539 14.42 -2.22 -33.09
N ALA A 540 13.59 -2.89 -33.90
CA ALA A 540 12.46 -2.25 -34.58
C ALA A 540 11.42 -1.71 -33.57
N THR A 541 11.08 -2.49 -32.54
CA THR A 541 10.16 -2.09 -31.47
C THR A 541 10.71 -0.88 -30.71
N ARG A 542 11.98 -0.89 -30.29
CA ARG A 542 12.62 0.25 -29.62
C ARG A 542 12.63 1.50 -30.51
N LYS A 543 13.05 1.35 -31.78
CA LYS A 543 13.12 2.46 -32.74
C LYS A 543 11.75 3.06 -32.99
N LYS A 544 10.71 2.24 -33.14
CA LYS A 544 9.32 2.68 -33.31
C LYS A 544 8.84 3.47 -32.09
N ALA A 545 9.19 3.02 -30.90
CA ALA A 545 8.72 3.68 -29.69
C ALA A 545 9.42 5.02 -29.45
N ARG A 546 10.76 5.06 -29.51
CA ARG A 546 11.58 6.26 -29.22
C ARG A 546 11.70 7.27 -30.37
N GLY A 547 11.16 6.96 -31.55
CA GLY A 547 11.17 7.88 -32.68
C GLY A 547 10.25 9.10 -32.44
N GLY A 548 10.74 10.30 -32.80
CA GLY A 548 9.92 11.48 -33.00
C GLY A 548 9.27 12.09 -31.75
N VAL A 549 9.92 11.99 -30.57
CA VAL A 549 9.44 12.68 -29.37
C VAL A 549 9.93 14.13 -29.39
N GLU A 550 9.27 14.94 -30.20
CA GLU A 550 9.43 16.40 -30.16
C GLU A 550 8.42 17.02 -29.19
N PRO A 551 8.77 18.13 -28.53
CA PRO A 551 7.80 18.88 -27.74
C PRO A 551 6.66 19.35 -28.65
N MET A 552 5.42 19.07 -28.26
CA MET A 552 4.27 19.70 -28.90
C MET A 552 4.23 21.18 -28.53
N PRO A 553 3.78 22.09 -29.41
CA PRO A 553 3.59 23.49 -29.05
C PRO A 553 2.65 23.62 -27.84
N ASN A 554 3.08 24.37 -26.81
CA ASN A 554 2.32 24.75 -25.62
C ASN A 554 1.78 23.59 -24.73
N VAL A 555 2.15 22.33 -25.00
CA VAL A 555 1.58 21.16 -24.32
C VAL A 555 2.64 20.15 -23.94
N ILE A 556 2.69 19.80 -22.65
CA ILE A 556 3.52 18.70 -22.15
C ILE A 556 2.74 17.41 -22.22
N THR A 557 3.20 16.47 -23.05
CA THR A 557 2.62 15.12 -23.11
C THR A 557 3.32 14.19 -22.11
N GLY A 558 2.64 13.12 -21.68
CA GLY A 558 3.25 12.10 -20.82
C GLY A 558 4.48 11.43 -21.46
N LYS A 559 4.51 11.33 -22.79
CA LYS A 559 5.65 10.81 -23.56
C LYS A 559 6.84 11.77 -23.52
N TRP A 560 6.61 13.06 -23.75
CA TRP A 560 7.68 14.08 -23.62
C TRP A 560 8.24 14.15 -22.20
N LEU A 561 7.37 14.11 -21.18
CA LEU A 561 7.80 14.03 -19.79
C LEU A 561 8.67 12.81 -19.51
N SER A 562 8.27 11.62 -20.00
CA SER A 562 9.08 10.40 -19.86
C SER A 562 10.44 10.54 -20.54
N ALA A 563 10.49 11.11 -21.75
CA ALA A 563 11.75 11.35 -22.45
C ALA A 563 12.66 12.35 -21.73
N CYS A 564 12.11 13.39 -21.12
CA CYS A 564 12.88 14.33 -20.28
C CYS A 564 13.40 13.68 -19.00
N VAL A 565 12.57 12.90 -18.28
CA VAL A 565 13.00 12.17 -17.09
C VAL A 565 14.10 11.16 -17.44
N ASN A 566 13.99 10.48 -18.59
CA ASN A 566 15.03 9.57 -19.09
C ASN A 566 16.41 10.24 -19.19
N LYS A 567 16.47 11.51 -19.62
CA LYS A 567 17.73 12.27 -19.72
C LYS A 567 18.38 12.57 -18.36
N LEU A 568 17.64 12.43 -17.25
CA LEU A 568 18.17 12.60 -15.89
C LEU A 568 18.74 11.30 -15.31
N LEU A 569 18.45 10.15 -15.94
CA LEU A 569 18.91 8.86 -15.45
C LEU A 569 20.39 8.67 -15.83
N ASP A 570 21.24 8.48 -14.82
CA ASP A 570 22.63 8.04 -15.00
C ASP A 570 22.76 6.54 -14.67
N GLU A 571 23.91 6.02 -14.26
CA GLU A 571 24.11 4.64 -13.78
C GLU A 571 23.76 4.43 -12.29
N ARG A 572 23.59 5.52 -11.53
CA ARG A 572 23.37 5.53 -10.07
C ARG A 572 21.95 5.95 -9.67
N THR A 573 21.12 6.38 -10.60
CA THR A 573 19.71 6.73 -10.34
C THR A 573 18.84 5.51 -10.06
N ILE A 574 17.94 5.62 -9.08
CA ILE A 574 16.79 4.74 -8.88
C ILE A 574 15.52 5.52 -9.26
N LEU A 575 14.67 4.89 -10.08
CA LEU A 575 13.37 5.42 -10.45
C LEU A 575 12.26 4.66 -9.71
N ILE A 576 11.59 5.35 -8.79
CA ILE A 576 10.33 4.89 -8.19
C ILE A 576 9.18 5.47 -9.01
N ASN A 577 8.26 4.63 -9.45
CA ASN A 577 7.24 5.03 -10.42
C ASN A 577 5.83 4.62 -9.98
N GLU A 578 5.02 5.63 -9.64
CA GLU A 578 3.58 5.51 -9.33
C GLU A 578 2.71 6.38 -10.27
N TYR A 579 3.27 6.78 -11.40
CA TYR A 579 2.55 7.28 -12.56
C TYR A 579 2.75 6.30 -13.75
N PRO A 580 1.90 6.31 -14.78
CA PRO A 580 2.15 5.55 -16.00
C PRO A 580 3.30 6.16 -16.84
N THR A 581 4.53 6.12 -16.33
CA THR A 581 5.75 6.38 -17.11
C THR A 581 5.71 5.55 -18.40
N VAL A 582 6.00 6.20 -19.53
CA VAL A 582 6.14 5.52 -20.82
C VAL A 582 7.50 4.84 -20.84
N LEU A 583 7.56 3.60 -20.35
CA LEU A 583 8.81 2.84 -20.17
C LEU A 583 9.54 2.57 -21.48
N GLU A 584 8.83 2.60 -22.60
CA GLU A 584 9.39 2.56 -23.93
C GLU A 584 10.43 3.67 -24.19
N GLU A 585 10.25 4.84 -23.57
CA GLU A 585 11.18 5.97 -23.67
C GLU A 585 12.40 5.82 -22.76
N MET A 586 12.36 4.89 -21.81
CA MET A 586 13.36 4.77 -20.76
C MET A 586 14.52 3.86 -21.20
N VAL A 587 15.73 4.33 -20.97
CA VAL A 587 16.99 3.58 -21.11
C VAL A 587 17.46 3.23 -19.70
N ILE A 588 17.12 2.02 -19.26
CA ILE A 588 17.51 1.49 -17.95
C ILE A 588 18.37 0.27 -18.21
N THR A 589 19.67 0.42 -17.96
CA THR A 589 20.68 -0.56 -18.36
C THR A 589 20.84 -1.70 -17.38
N GLU A 590 20.35 -1.57 -16.15
CA GLU A 590 20.51 -2.59 -15.11
C GLU A 590 19.19 -2.83 -14.33
N PRO A 591 18.89 -4.11 -14.01
CA PRO A 591 17.88 -4.47 -13.01
C PRO A 591 18.12 -3.81 -11.65
N GLY A 592 17.07 -3.72 -10.82
CA GLY A 592 17.17 -3.09 -9.49
C GLY A 592 17.24 -1.56 -9.50
N ARG A 593 16.98 -0.92 -10.65
CA ARG A 593 16.98 0.53 -10.82
C ARG A 593 15.59 1.13 -11.09
N TYR A 594 14.61 0.28 -11.36
CA TYR A 594 13.22 0.66 -11.60
C TYR A 594 12.31 -0.12 -10.66
N PHE A 595 11.40 0.61 -10.02
CA PHE A 595 10.38 0.05 -9.14
C PHE A 595 9.01 0.62 -9.52
N GLY A 596 8.16 -0.25 -10.03
CA GLY A 596 6.80 0.09 -10.46
C GLY A 596 5.75 -0.16 -9.38
N ASN A 597 4.58 0.45 -9.58
CA ASN A 597 3.44 0.36 -8.67
C ASN A 597 3.04 -1.10 -8.33
N ALA A 598 2.57 -1.29 -7.11
CA ALA A 598 2.05 -2.55 -6.61
C ALA A 598 0.88 -3.08 -7.45
N SER A 599 0.79 -4.40 -7.59
CA SER A 599 -0.32 -5.06 -8.29
C SER A 599 -1.68 -4.82 -7.63
N ALA A 600 -1.70 -4.55 -6.32
CA ALA A 600 -2.91 -4.14 -5.61
C ALA A 600 -3.45 -2.77 -6.06
N GLY A 601 -2.60 -1.90 -6.62
CA GLY A 601 -3.00 -0.59 -7.11
C GLY A 601 -3.39 0.42 -6.02
N GLY A 602 -3.00 0.19 -4.76
CA GLY A 602 -3.23 1.13 -3.67
C GLY A 602 -2.42 2.40 -3.88
N LEU A 603 -3.09 3.54 -4.11
CA LEU A 603 -2.44 4.82 -4.38
C LEU A 603 -1.78 5.40 -3.11
N GLY A 604 -0.73 6.20 -3.31
CA GLY A 604 -0.01 6.91 -2.26
C GLY A 604 1.25 6.18 -1.76
N TRP A 605 1.71 5.16 -2.49
CA TRP A 605 2.87 4.35 -2.14
C TRP A 605 4.20 5.03 -2.51
N GLY A 606 4.27 5.66 -3.67
CA GLY A 606 5.53 6.06 -4.31
C GLY A 606 6.30 7.11 -3.51
N LEU A 607 5.60 8.04 -2.85
CA LEU A 607 6.20 9.08 -2.02
C LEU A 607 7.02 8.45 -0.87
N GLY A 608 6.39 7.59 -0.05
CA GLY A 608 7.06 6.91 1.05
C GLY A 608 8.09 5.89 0.56
N ALA A 609 7.78 5.14 -0.51
CA ALA A 609 8.72 4.17 -1.08
C ALA A 609 10.01 4.82 -1.57
N ALA A 610 9.96 6.04 -2.12
CA ALA A 610 11.15 6.79 -2.51
C ALA A 610 12.01 7.20 -1.31
N LEU A 611 11.40 7.60 -0.20
CA LEU A 611 12.13 7.92 1.03
C LEU A 611 12.77 6.66 1.64
N GLY A 612 12.04 5.54 1.66
CA GLY A 612 12.58 4.24 2.06
C GLY A 612 13.75 3.77 1.20
N ALA A 613 13.62 3.91 -0.13
CA ALA A 613 14.71 3.60 -1.06
C ALA A 613 15.93 4.51 -0.85
N LYS A 614 15.70 5.80 -0.55
CA LYS A 614 16.76 6.74 -0.26
C LYS A 614 17.50 6.42 1.04
N LEU A 615 16.77 6.00 2.10
CA LEU A 615 17.37 5.47 3.32
C LEU A 615 18.26 4.26 3.05
N ALA A 616 17.78 3.32 2.21
CA ALA A 616 18.54 2.14 1.84
C ALA A 616 19.77 2.43 0.95
N THR A 617 19.77 3.54 0.21
CA THR A 617 20.85 3.93 -0.71
C THR A 617 21.21 5.41 -0.60
N PRO A 618 21.88 5.82 0.51
CA PRO A 618 22.22 7.23 0.75
C PRO A 618 23.06 7.85 -0.38
N ASP A 619 23.87 7.04 -1.06
CA ASP A 619 24.78 7.49 -2.12
C ASP A 619 24.15 7.51 -3.52
N LYS A 620 22.93 6.98 -3.70
CA LYS A 620 22.25 6.96 -5.00
C LYS A 620 21.30 8.13 -5.17
N THR A 621 21.07 8.55 -6.41
CA THR A 621 20.01 9.51 -6.72
C THR A 621 18.69 8.79 -6.78
N VAL A 622 17.65 9.31 -6.11
CA VAL A 622 16.30 8.75 -6.19
C VAL A 622 15.39 9.76 -6.87
N ILE A 623 14.76 9.34 -7.96
CA ILE A 623 13.71 10.08 -8.66
C ILE A 623 12.39 9.35 -8.42
N CYS A 624 11.38 10.07 -7.98
CA CYS A 624 10.04 9.57 -7.74
C CYS A 624 9.06 10.22 -8.73
N ALA A 625 8.57 9.45 -9.69
CA ALA A 625 7.60 9.90 -10.67
C ALA A 625 6.18 9.51 -10.24
N LEU A 626 5.30 10.50 -10.04
CA LEU A 626 3.99 10.35 -9.43
C LEU A 626 2.90 10.99 -10.31
N GLY A 627 1.70 10.43 -10.31
CA GLY A 627 0.51 11.18 -10.76
C GLY A 627 0.09 12.18 -9.67
N ASP A 628 -0.60 13.24 -10.06
CA ASP A 628 -1.26 14.20 -9.14
C ASP A 628 -2.14 13.50 -8.10
N GLY A 629 -2.98 12.56 -8.54
CA GLY A 629 -3.80 11.76 -7.62
C GLY A 629 -2.96 10.91 -6.65
N SER A 630 -1.95 10.19 -7.15
CA SER A 630 -1.05 9.38 -6.31
C SER A 630 -0.33 10.23 -5.28
N TYR A 631 0.12 11.43 -5.67
CA TYR A 631 0.74 12.40 -4.77
C TYR A 631 -0.22 12.82 -3.65
N MET A 632 -1.47 13.18 -3.98
CA MET A 632 -2.49 13.51 -2.97
C MET A 632 -2.74 12.37 -1.97
N PHE A 633 -2.90 11.13 -2.44
CA PHE A 633 -3.08 9.95 -1.58
C PHE A 633 -1.83 9.62 -0.73
N GLY A 634 -0.65 10.08 -1.15
CA GLY A 634 0.63 9.83 -0.49
C GLY A 634 0.88 10.65 0.77
N ASN A 635 -0.06 11.47 1.22
CA ASN A 635 0.08 12.39 2.35
C ASN A 635 1.32 13.30 2.25
N PRO A 636 1.39 14.19 1.24
CA PRO A 636 2.59 14.97 0.95
C PRO A 636 3.16 15.76 2.12
N THR A 637 2.32 16.36 2.95
CA THR A 637 2.78 17.11 4.13
C THR A 637 3.57 16.22 5.09
N ALA A 638 3.10 15.00 5.35
CA ALA A 638 3.82 14.04 6.18
C ALA A 638 5.10 13.55 5.50
N GLY A 639 5.04 13.24 4.20
CA GLY A 639 6.20 12.75 3.45
C GLY A 639 7.32 13.80 3.33
N HIS A 640 6.99 15.04 2.99
CA HIS A 640 7.97 16.13 2.89
C HIS A 640 8.55 16.50 4.26
N TYR A 641 7.75 16.45 5.33
CA TYR A 641 8.28 16.58 6.68
C TYR A 641 9.34 15.53 7.00
N VAL A 642 9.07 14.23 6.79
CA VAL A 642 10.11 13.23 7.14
C VAL A 642 11.28 13.25 6.17
N SER A 643 11.08 13.62 4.91
CA SER A 643 12.20 13.84 3.98
C SER A 643 13.15 14.91 4.50
N GLU A 644 12.63 16.02 5.01
CA GLU A 644 13.44 17.07 5.64
C GLU A 644 14.08 16.60 6.94
N ALA A 645 13.28 16.04 7.87
CA ALA A 645 13.73 15.62 9.19
C ALA A 645 14.81 14.53 9.14
N MET A 646 14.75 13.65 8.14
CA MET A 646 15.70 12.55 7.94
C MET A 646 16.79 12.88 6.91
N HIS A 647 16.78 14.10 6.35
CA HIS A 647 17.71 14.55 5.30
C HIS A 647 17.77 13.58 4.12
N LEU A 648 16.61 13.32 3.50
CA LEU A 648 16.45 12.36 2.40
C LEU A 648 16.27 13.01 1.02
N PRO A 649 17.40 13.18 0.30
CA PRO A 649 17.57 13.46 -1.11
C PRO A 649 16.60 12.97 -2.18
N VAL A 650 15.39 13.48 -2.38
CA VAL A 650 14.52 12.95 -3.45
C VAL A 650 14.04 14.04 -4.42
N LEU A 651 14.12 13.72 -5.72
CA LEU A 651 13.48 14.49 -6.79
C LEU A 651 12.08 13.90 -7.04
N PHE A 652 11.04 14.64 -6.70
CA PHE A 652 9.66 14.31 -6.98
C PHE A 652 9.22 14.96 -8.30
N VAL A 653 8.73 14.17 -9.25
CA VAL A 653 8.21 14.67 -10.54
C VAL A 653 6.73 14.31 -10.60
N ILE A 654 5.87 15.32 -10.55
CA ILE A 654 4.41 15.14 -10.54
C ILE A 654 3.88 15.33 -11.96
N ALA A 655 3.38 14.25 -12.56
CA ALA A 655 2.65 14.25 -13.82
C ALA A 655 1.20 14.71 -13.56
N ASN A 656 0.97 16.02 -13.57
CA ASN A 656 -0.30 16.64 -13.20
C ASN A 656 -1.20 16.86 -14.41
N ASN A 657 -2.21 16.00 -14.56
CA ASN A 657 -3.23 16.13 -15.60
C ASN A 657 -4.60 16.54 -15.04
N ALA A 658 -4.64 16.97 -13.76
CA ALA A 658 -5.83 17.32 -13.01
C ALA A 658 -6.97 16.27 -13.13
N ARG A 659 -6.61 14.98 -13.15
CA ARG A 659 -7.55 13.92 -13.49
C ARG A 659 -7.13 12.53 -13.00
N TRP A 660 -8.09 11.76 -12.50
CA TRP A 660 -7.97 10.29 -12.42
C TRP A 660 -8.06 9.64 -13.80
N ALA A 661 -6.93 9.63 -14.51
CA ALA A 661 -6.85 9.13 -15.89
C ALA A 661 -7.29 7.68 -16.04
N ALA A 662 -7.02 6.84 -15.03
CA ALA A 662 -7.44 5.45 -14.99
C ALA A 662 -8.97 5.29 -15.01
N VAL A 663 -9.70 6.08 -14.21
CA VAL A 663 -11.16 6.06 -14.16
C VAL A 663 -11.74 6.42 -15.52
N HIS A 664 -11.32 7.55 -16.08
CA HIS A 664 -11.84 7.97 -17.39
C HIS A 664 -11.45 6.98 -18.52
N ARG A 665 -10.22 6.42 -18.53
CA ARG A 665 -9.87 5.37 -19.52
C ARG A 665 -10.73 4.12 -19.37
N SER A 666 -11.01 3.70 -18.13
CA SER A 666 -11.89 2.55 -17.87
C SER A 666 -13.30 2.82 -18.38
N THR A 667 -13.84 4.02 -18.14
CA THR A 667 -15.16 4.42 -18.63
C THR A 667 -15.23 4.34 -20.16
N LEU A 668 -14.23 4.88 -20.88
CA LEU A 668 -14.20 4.83 -22.34
C LEU A 668 -13.96 3.41 -22.88
N SER A 669 -13.20 2.58 -22.16
CA SER A 669 -12.99 1.18 -22.55
C SER A 669 -14.27 0.33 -22.43
N THR A 670 -15.15 0.65 -21.48
CA THR A 670 -16.41 -0.06 -21.27
C THR A 670 -17.53 0.51 -22.14
N TYR A 671 -17.58 1.84 -22.25
CA TYR A 671 -18.63 2.58 -22.96
C TYR A 671 -18.03 3.52 -24.01
N PRO A 672 -17.38 2.99 -25.06
CA PRO A 672 -16.69 3.82 -26.08
C PRO A 672 -17.63 4.74 -26.85
N GLN A 673 -18.92 4.40 -26.93
CA GLN A 673 -19.98 5.20 -27.55
C GLN A 673 -21.05 5.64 -26.53
N GLY A 674 -20.74 5.57 -25.24
CA GLY A 674 -21.66 5.99 -24.18
C GLY A 674 -21.70 7.50 -24.00
N HIS A 675 -22.68 8.01 -23.26
CA HIS A 675 -22.82 9.44 -22.98
C HIS A 675 -21.55 10.07 -22.41
N ALA A 676 -20.82 9.35 -21.54
CA ALA A 676 -19.56 9.81 -20.97
C ALA A 676 -18.48 10.10 -22.03
N ALA A 677 -18.45 9.35 -23.14
CA ALA A 677 -17.50 9.57 -24.23
C ALA A 677 -17.73 10.90 -24.98
N ALA A 678 -18.95 11.43 -24.92
CA ALA A 678 -19.30 12.73 -25.49
C ALA A 678 -19.04 13.91 -24.53
N THR A 679 -18.71 13.65 -23.26
CA THR A 679 -18.48 14.71 -22.26
C THR A 679 -17.07 15.30 -22.39
N LYS A 680 -16.99 16.64 -22.34
CA LYS A 680 -15.69 17.35 -22.32
C LYS A 680 -15.04 17.34 -20.94
N THR A 681 -15.85 17.26 -19.88
CA THR A 681 -15.41 17.17 -18.49
C THR A 681 -15.86 15.83 -17.94
N PRO A 682 -14.95 14.84 -17.83
CA PRO A 682 -15.33 13.50 -17.44
C PRO A 682 -15.79 13.49 -15.96
N PRO A 683 -17.06 13.13 -15.68
CA PRO A 683 -17.58 13.07 -14.32
C PRO A 683 -16.80 12.02 -13.51
N PHE A 684 -16.68 12.24 -12.20
CA PHE A 684 -15.95 11.37 -11.25
C PHE A 684 -14.46 11.16 -11.53
N ALA A 685 -13.88 11.86 -12.52
CA ALA A 685 -12.47 11.74 -12.85
C ALA A 685 -11.74 13.09 -12.85
N THR A 686 -12.44 14.21 -12.86
CA THR A 686 -11.85 15.56 -12.88
C THR A 686 -11.41 15.99 -11.48
N LEU A 687 -10.20 16.54 -11.35
CA LEU A 687 -9.59 17.02 -10.10
C LEU A 687 -9.31 18.54 -10.14
N GLU A 688 -10.05 19.27 -10.97
CA GLU A 688 -9.96 20.72 -11.03
C GLU A 688 -10.82 21.40 -9.95
N PRO A 689 -10.35 22.52 -9.36
CA PRO A 689 -9.03 23.12 -9.57
C PRO A 689 -7.90 22.29 -8.94
N SER A 690 -6.79 22.13 -9.67
CA SER A 690 -5.61 21.38 -9.19
C SER A 690 -4.82 22.20 -8.16
N PRO A 691 -4.40 21.63 -7.01
CA PRO A 691 -3.59 22.33 -6.03
C PRO A 691 -2.18 22.69 -6.56
N ARG A 692 -1.59 23.73 -5.96
CA ARG A 692 -0.20 24.14 -6.20
C ARG A 692 0.76 23.25 -5.42
N PHE A 693 1.01 22.03 -5.90
CA PHE A 693 1.83 21.02 -5.22
C PHE A 693 3.26 21.50 -4.93
N GLU A 694 3.81 22.36 -5.79
CA GLU A 694 5.12 22.99 -5.62
C GLU A 694 5.20 23.90 -4.38
N HIS A 695 4.07 24.35 -3.84
CA HIS A 695 4.06 25.08 -2.57
C HIS A 695 4.02 24.15 -1.36
N VAL A 696 3.50 22.93 -1.52
CA VAL A 696 3.40 21.96 -0.42
C VAL A 696 4.79 21.53 0.05
N ILE A 697 5.71 21.24 -0.88
CA ILE A 697 7.09 20.89 -0.52
C ILE A 697 7.85 22.06 0.13
N ARG A 698 7.57 23.31 -0.27
CA ARG A 698 8.22 24.50 0.27
C ARG A 698 7.89 24.71 1.75
N ALA A 699 6.73 24.21 2.20
CA ALA A 699 6.36 24.22 3.62
C ALA A 699 7.27 23.33 4.49
N SER A 700 8.03 22.41 3.87
CA SER A 700 9.05 21.57 4.52
C SER A 700 10.44 21.83 3.94
N GLY A 701 10.75 23.11 3.69
CA GLY A 701 12.10 23.58 3.32
C GLY A 701 12.64 23.11 1.96
N GLY A 702 11.84 22.39 1.17
CA GLY A 702 12.26 21.86 -0.12
C GLY A 702 12.11 22.84 -1.29
N HIS A 703 12.76 22.50 -2.39
CA HIS A 703 12.65 23.26 -3.65
C HIS A 703 11.39 22.84 -4.41
N GLY A 704 10.61 23.80 -4.88
CA GLY A 704 9.37 23.52 -5.62
C GLY A 704 9.26 24.38 -6.86
N GLU A 705 9.01 23.78 -8.02
CA GLU A 705 8.74 24.48 -9.28
C GLU A 705 7.47 23.92 -9.94
N ALA A 706 6.72 24.77 -10.63
CA ALA A 706 5.65 24.36 -11.53
C ALA A 706 6.08 24.62 -12.97
N VAL A 707 5.84 23.66 -13.85
CA VAL A 707 6.22 23.74 -15.27
C VAL A 707 4.95 23.62 -16.10
N ARG A 708 4.79 24.58 -17.01
CA ARG A 708 3.63 24.66 -17.88
C ARG A 708 3.98 24.48 -19.35
N GLU A 709 5.11 25.04 -19.75
CA GLU A 709 5.56 25.03 -21.13
C GLU A 709 6.58 23.91 -21.41
N PRO A 710 6.51 23.21 -22.55
CA PRO A 710 7.44 22.14 -22.90
C PRO A 710 8.91 22.54 -22.92
N LYS A 711 9.20 23.78 -23.33
CA LYS A 711 10.56 24.35 -23.36
C LYS A 711 11.18 24.56 -21.96
N GLU A 712 10.33 24.67 -20.93
CA GLU A 712 10.75 24.92 -19.56
C GLU A 712 11.01 23.62 -18.77
N LEU A 713 10.52 22.49 -19.28
CA LEU A 713 10.54 21.21 -18.57
C LEU A 713 11.94 20.71 -18.27
N MET A 714 12.79 20.56 -19.30
CA MET A 714 14.15 20.05 -19.08
C MET A 714 14.97 20.98 -18.18
N PRO A 715 15.00 22.33 -18.39
CA PRO A 715 15.69 23.24 -17.49
C PRO A 715 15.22 23.17 -16.03
N ALA A 716 13.91 23.02 -15.78
CA ALA A 716 13.37 22.89 -14.42
C ALA A 716 13.78 21.58 -13.75
N LEU A 717 13.75 20.48 -14.50
CA LEU A 717 14.21 19.18 -14.03
C LEU A 717 15.70 19.17 -13.67
N GLU A 718 16.54 19.81 -14.48
CA GLU A 718 17.99 19.94 -14.23
C GLU A 718 18.28 20.75 -12.98
N ARG A 719 17.60 21.90 -12.79
CA ARG A 719 17.72 22.70 -11.56
C ARG A 719 17.28 21.91 -10.33
N ALA A 720 16.14 21.24 -10.39
CA ALA A 720 15.63 20.44 -9.28
C ALA A 720 16.58 19.26 -8.95
N LEU A 721 17.15 18.60 -9.97
CA LEU A 721 18.14 17.55 -9.78
C LEU A 721 19.43 18.09 -9.15
N LYS A 722 19.86 19.29 -9.53
CA LYS A 722 21.02 19.97 -8.94
C LYS A 722 20.81 20.20 -7.44
N VAL A 723 19.64 20.68 -7.02
CA VAL A 723 19.28 20.83 -5.59
C VAL A 723 19.42 19.49 -4.85
N VAL A 724 18.93 18.41 -5.44
CA VAL A 724 19.00 17.06 -4.86
C VAL A 724 20.44 16.54 -4.76
N LYS A 725 21.25 16.72 -5.81
CA LYS A 725 22.60 16.17 -5.89
C LYS A 725 23.63 17.01 -5.12
N GLU A 726 23.55 18.34 -5.21
CA GLU A 726 24.56 19.26 -4.67
C GLU A 726 24.16 19.80 -3.29
N GLU A 727 22.95 20.35 -3.15
CA GLU A 727 22.48 20.92 -1.87
C GLU A 727 21.98 19.85 -0.88
N LYS A 728 21.81 18.60 -1.33
CA LYS A 728 21.27 17.49 -0.54
C LYS A 728 19.90 17.82 0.08
N ARG A 729 19.06 18.53 -0.67
CA ARG A 729 17.68 18.86 -0.30
C ARG A 729 16.67 18.18 -1.22
N GLN A 730 15.46 17.95 -0.73
CA GLN A 730 14.37 17.46 -1.58
C GLN A 730 13.90 18.54 -2.58
N ALA A 731 13.46 18.09 -3.75
CA ALA A 731 12.93 18.96 -4.80
C ALA A 731 11.68 18.36 -5.44
N LEU A 732 10.73 19.21 -5.84
CA LEU A 732 9.50 18.81 -6.54
C LEU A 732 9.32 19.65 -7.80
N VAL A 733 9.02 18.98 -8.91
CA VAL A 733 8.61 19.61 -10.17
C VAL A 733 7.17 19.18 -10.46
N ASN A 734 6.23 20.12 -10.35
CA ASN A 734 4.83 19.96 -10.70
C ASN A 734 4.65 20.21 -12.20
N VAL A 735 4.49 19.16 -13.00
CA VAL A 735 4.43 19.23 -14.46
C VAL A 735 2.99 19.21 -14.93
N CYS A 736 2.47 20.36 -15.37
CA CYS A 736 1.13 20.51 -15.89
C CYS A 736 1.04 19.93 -17.32
N LEU A 737 0.34 18.79 -17.44
CA LEU A 737 0.15 18.07 -18.71
C LEU A 737 -1.06 18.63 -19.49
N GLU A 738 -1.16 18.21 -20.75
CA GLU A 738 -2.21 18.54 -21.74
C GLU A 738 -3.63 18.72 -21.17
N ALA A 739 -4.08 17.81 -20.31
CA ALA A 739 -5.44 17.82 -19.81
C ALA A 739 -5.71 18.89 -18.73
N SER A 740 -4.68 19.49 -18.13
CA SER A 740 -4.84 20.55 -17.11
C SER A 740 -5.14 21.95 -17.68
N TYR A 741 -5.08 22.11 -19.01
CA TYR A 741 -5.29 23.40 -19.69
C TYR A 741 -6.72 23.62 -20.18
N VAL A 742 -7.63 22.68 -19.93
CA VAL A 742 -9.04 22.84 -20.28
C VAL A 742 -9.76 23.50 -19.10
N LYS A 743 -9.50 24.81 -18.90
CA LYS A 743 -10.16 25.78 -17.99
C LYS A 743 -9.36 26.18 -16.75
N THR A 744 -8.47 27.14 -16.92
CA THR A 744 -8.38 28.25 -15.96
C THR A 744 -8.98 29.49 -16.63
N SER A 745 -10.28 29.69 -16.44
CA SER A 745 -10.93 31.00 -16.58
C SER A 745 -10.99 31.64 -15.21
#